data_AF-A0A934ZNJ1-F1
#
_entry.id   AF-A0A934ZNJ1-F1
#
_cell.length_a   1.000
_cell.length_b   1.000
_cell.length_c   1.000
_cell.angle_alpha   90.00
_cell.angle_beta   90.00
_cell.angle_gamma   90.00
#
_symmetry.space_group_name_H-M   'P 1'
#
loop_
_entity.id
_entity.type
_entity.pdbx_description
1 polymer ?
#
loop_
_entity_poly.entity_id
_entity_poly.type
_entity_poly.pdbx_seq_one_letter_code
_entity_poly.pdbx_strand_id
1 'polypeptide(L)'
;MSLRSQPRSAWTVLAALIPLLSGCPDDPPGPVQRAWQAVATELPEAALSVTGTSARDVWVVGADKGSGPLVLHYDGARWERVGTATRGDLWWAQAFADGTVWMGGASATLLRHQGGRIERFAAPGSARATVFGLWGARPDDVYAVGSTAGRNGFVWHFDGTSWRDTALPSSLPDVNPTHDGPAFFKVWGRSADDVWVVGELGVALHGRAGAFTPFDTGTTRRLFTVHGDAQRTFLVGGDAQGVLQESSGAAAAFAGRAPDDAQLLQGVCSSGDAAWAVGQGCRVFQRVGTAWREEDHGLRLTAQSLHAVWIDPGGGVWAVGGNVLSTSLDAGVIAHYGAAVAAVASPAGRDAGADGGDASTPVTCPEGAIDPAPTGSIARRWNEQILNAIRRDVPRPGVHARNLFHLSVAMWDAWAAYDATADGYVSTARSTATDPAAARREAISYAAHRLLTQRYARANGGALSTACFDAFLRRLGYDPAATDTAGDSPHSVGNRIGRAVIDATLDDGANERNAYADTTGYVSPNPALSVDSPGTVLTDPSRWQPLDLATAITQNGIVLDSGRQQYIGANWGLVRPFALPPRADGAAYFPHVAPSATQPEMGPWMVDVIRRERQLDTTTGDPIDLSPGSMGNNSLGADDGRGRPMNPVTGQPYAPQRALPGDFGRVLAEFWADGPHSETPPGHWNVLANQVSDSPGFARRWHGEGPALDPLAWDVRAYLALNGATHDAAIAAWELKRRFTSSRPISLIRWMAGLGQSSDPSAPGYHPNGLPLVPGLIEQVTAASSAPGQRHARLARYRDQVVVLGWVGEPGDPRTQVGGVDWVRGIDWVPYQRRTFVTPAFPGFVSGHSTFSRAAAEVLARITGSEFFPGGLGEFVARENEYLTFERGPTAAVRLQWATYFDAADQAGQSRIWGGIHLQPDDFVGRRVGHDVGLAAATLAERYISGSALP
;
A
#
# COMPACT_ATOMS: atom_id res chain seq x y z
N MET A 1 -32.25 -14.83 79.31
CA MET A 1 -31.04 -14.08 79.73
C MET A 1 -31.22 -12.64 79.27
N SER A 2 -31.94 -11.82 80.05
CA SER A 2 -31.41 -10.86 81.06
C SER A 2 -30.55 -9.77 80.42
N LEU A 3 -31.12 -8.63 80.01
CA LEU A 3 -31.44 -7.41 80.79
C LEU A 3 -30.24 -6.47 81.01
N ARG A 4 -30.38 -5.28 80.39
CA ARG A 4 -30.16 -3.91 80.91
C ARG A 4 -28.88 -3.58 81.70
N SER A 5 -28.22 -2.50 81.27
CA SER A 5 -27.95 -1.35 82.16
C SER A 5 -27.51 -0.09 81.38
N GLN A 6 -28.39 0.90 81.32
CA GLN A 6 -28.03 2.31 81.53
C GLN A 6 -27.93 2.53 83.06
N PRO A 7 -27.28 3.59 83.64
CA PRO A 7 -27.80 4.96 83.46
C PRO A 7 -26.92 6.20 83.86
N ARG A 8 -27.57 7.38 83.72
CA ARG A 8 -27.47 8.65 84.49
C ARG A 8 -26.47 9.76 84.11
N SER A 9 -27.00 10.70 83.32
CA SER A 9 -27.14 12.15 83.57
C SER A 9 -26.48 12.83 84.79
N ALA A 10 -25.86 14.00 84.54
CA ALA A 10 -25.94 15.19 85.39
C ALA A 10 -25.89 16.46 84.51
N TRP A 11 -26.64 17.48 84.94
CA TRP A 11 -27.04 18.71 84.23
C TRP A 11 -26.21 19.95 84.65
N THR A 12 -26.53 21.10 84.02
CA THR A 12 -26.29 22.53 84.37
C THR A 12 -24.94 23.18 83.94
N VAL A 13 -24.84 24.39 83.35
CA VAL A 13 -25.78 25.52 83.12
C VAL A 13 -25.18 26.65 82.22
N LEU A 14 -26.06 27.36 81.46
CA LEU A 14 -26.00 28.72 80.82
C LEU A 14 -24.89 29.05 79.77
N ALA A 15 -25.08 29.89 78.73
CA ALA A 15 -25.94 31.06 78.48
C ALA A 15 -26.20 31.23 76.94
N ALA A 16 -27.41 31.51 76.46
CA ALA A 16 -28.08 32.82 76.19
C ALA A 16 -27.76 33.49 74.83
N LEU A 17 -28.83 33.99 74.19
CA LEU A 17 -29.01 34.49 72.83
C LEU A 17 -28.37 35.88 72.50
N ILE A 18 -27.88 36.01 71.24
CA ILE A 18 -28.10 37.04 70.14
C ILE A 18 -28.42 38.50 70.55
N PRO A 19 -27.96 39.60 69.86
CA PRO A 19 -27.43 39.74 68.47
C PRO A 19 -26.14 40.60 68.30
N LEU A 20 -25.57 40.65 67.09
CA LEU A 20 -25.08 41.88 66.41
C LEU A 20 -24.65 41.60 64.95
N LEU A 21 -25.22 42.38 64.03
CA LEU A 21 -24.86 42.48 62.61
C LEU A 21 -23.54 43.25 62.44
N SER A 22 -22.63 42.74 61.59
CA SER A 22 -21.98 43.49 60.49
C SER A 22 -20.82 42.71 59.86
N GLY A 23 -20.89 42.47 58.55
CA GLY A 23 -19.73 42.13 57.70
C GLY A 23 -20.00 41.04 56.66
N CYS A 24 -20.52 41.40 55.49
CA CYS A 24 -20.36 40.58 54.28
C CYS A 24 -18.85 40.50 53.91
N PRO A 25 -18.45 39.43 53.19
CA PRO A 25 -18.27 39.64 51.76
C PRO A 25 -18.93 38.52 50.93
N ASP A 26 -20.03 38.88 50.27
CA ASP A 26 -20.27 38.44 48.90
C ASP A 26 -19.28 39.23 48.03
N ASP A 27 -18.18 38.61 47.62
CA ASP A 27 -17.59 38.93 46.33
C ASP A 27 -17.88 37.73 45.41
N PRO A 28 -18.56 37.92 44.26
CA PRO A 28 -18.54 36.91 43.23
C PRO A 28 -17.08 36.64 42.85
N PRO A 29 -16.71 35.41 42.44
CA PRO A 29 -15.39 35.19 41.85
C PRO A 29 -15.21 36.25 40.77
N GLY A 30 -14.17 37.07 40.92
CA GLY A 30 -13.89 38.17 40.01
C GLY A 30 -13.90 37.68 38.56
N PRO A 31 -14.22 38.56 37.59
CA PRO A 31 -14.31 38.15 36.19
C PRO A 31 -13.03 37.39 35.79
N VAL A 32 -13.19 36.15 35.33
CA VAL A 32 -12.09 35.35 34.78
C VAL A 32 -11.44 36.20 33.70
N GLN A 33 -10.20 36.61 33.91
CA GLN A 33 -9.45 37.39 32.92
C GLN A 33 -9.19 36.47 31.73
N ARG A 34 -9.92 36.69 30.63
CA ARG A 34 -9.79 35.90 29.39
C ARG A 34 -8.77 36.57 28.51
N ALA A 35 -7.75 35.82 28.12
CA ALA A 35 -6.77 36.23 27.15
C ALA A 35 -6.45 35.06 26.23
N TRP A 36 -5.99 35.37 25.02
CA TRP A 36 -5.44 34.37 24.12
C TRP A 36 -4.12 33.85 24.68
N GLN A 37 -3.96 32.53 24.64
CA GLN A 37 -2.73 31.86 25.01
C GLN A 37 -2.41 30.78 23.98
N ALA A 38 -1.13 30.59 23.72
CA ALA A 38 -0.64 29.47 22.93
C ALA A 38 -0.50 28.23 23.83
N VAL A 39 -1.24 27.17 23.50
CA VAL A 39 -1.16 25.88 24.18
C VAL A 39 -0.10 24.98 23.51
N ALA A 40 0.04 25.11 22.18
CA ALA A 40 1.12 24.53 21.39
C ALA A 40 1.35 25.36 20.11
N THR A 41 2.61 25.51 19.67
CA THR A 41 2.96 26.30 18.47
C THR A 41 3.83 25.57 17.45
N GLU A 42 4.32 24.37 17.77
CA GLU A 42 5.32 23.65 16.97
C GLU A 42 5.07 22.12 17.01
N LEU A 43 3.81 21.69 16.91
CA LEU A 43 3.55 20.25 16.74
C LEU A 43 4.09 19.79 15.37
N PRO A 44 4.75 18.63 15.28
CA PRO A 44 5.18 18.08 13.99
C PRO A 44 4.01 17.83 13.03
N GLU A 45 2.85 17.45 13.58
CA GLU A 45 1.62 17.21 12.86
C GLU A 45 0.70 18.43 12.89
N ALA A 46 0.12 18.82 11.75
CA ALA A 46 -0.95 19.82 11.74
C ALA A 46 -2.15 19.34 12.56
N ALA A 47 -2.73 20.21 13.39
CA ALA A 47 -3.95 19.95 14.14
C ALA A 47 -5.16 20.36 13.31
N LEU A 48 -6.04 19.40 13.00
CA LEU A 48 -7.12 19.57 12.01
C LEU A 48 -8.50 19.74 12.67
N SER A 49 -8.69 19.31 13.90
CA SER A 49 -9.97 19.45 14.60
C SER A 49 -9.80 19.51 16.10
N VAL A 50 -10.69 20.28 16.74
CA VAL A 50 -10.79 20.40 18.20
C VAL A 50 -12.24 20.25 18.62
N THR A 51 -12.46 19.51 19.70
CA THR A 51 -13.78 19.26 20.30
C THR A 51 -13.60 18.95 21.78
N GLY A 52 -14.69 18.85 22.53
CA GLY A 52 -14.63 18.52 23.95
C GLY A 52 -15.98 18.58 24.63
N THR A 53 -15.99 18.29 25.93
CA THR A 53 -17.19 18.44 26.77
C THR A 53 -17.09 19.63 27.72
N SER A 54 -15.86 20.10 28.00
CA SER A 54 -15.60 21.27 28.82
C SER A 54 -14.20 21.85 28.54
N ALA A 55 -13.86 23.01 29.10
CA ALA A 55 -12.49 23.54 29.08
C ALA A 55 -11.45 22.63 29.77
N ARG A 56 -11.90 21.56 30.46
CA ARG A 56 -11.08 20.56 31.15
C ARG A 56 -11.19 19.16 30.53
N ASP A 57 -11.85 19.03 29.39
CA ASP A 57 -11.96 17.78 28.65
C ASP A 57 -11.98 18.11 27.16
N VAL A 58 -10.79 18.13 26.56
CA VAL A 58 -10.55 18.62 25.20
C VAL A 58 -9.81 17.59 24.37
N TRP A 59 -10.26 17.39 23.16
CA TRP A 59 -9.70 16.47 22.18
C TRP A 59 -9.22 17.24 20.95
N VAL A 60 -8.01 16.93 20.50
CA VAL A 60 -7.44 17.47 19.26
C VAL A 60 -7.00 16.31 18.38
N VAL A 61 -7.41 16.31 17.11
CA VAL A 61 -6.98 15.32 16.12
C VAL A 61 -6.33 15.98 14.91
N GLY A 62 -5.45 15.25 14.21
CA GLY A 62 -4.72 15.80 13.08
C GLY A 62 -3.95 14.81 12.22
N ALA A 63 -2.92 15.32 11.56
CA ALA A 63 -2.13 14.60 10.55
C ALA A 63 -1.32 13.42 11.11
N ASP A 64 -0.91 12.51 10.24
CA ASP A 64 0.02 11.40 10.54
C ASP A 64 1.39 11.65 9.89
N LYS A 65 2.44 11.72 10.73
CA LYS A 65 3.85 11.88 10.29
C LYS A 65 4.64 10.58 10.34
N GLY A 66 3.96 9.44 10.22
CA GLY A 66 4.57 8.12 10.15
C GLY A 66 4.52 7.32 11.45
N SER A 67 3.95 7.88 12.53
CA SER A 67 3.79 7.21 13.83
C SER A 67 2.32 6.97 14.20
N GLY A 68 1.39 7.21 13.27
CA GLY A 68 -0.04 7.28 13.52
C GLY A 68 -0.51 8.74 13.66
N PRO A 69 -1.81 9.00 13.43
CA PRO A 69 -2.36 10.36 13.47
C PRO A 69 -2.18 11.01 14.83
N LEU A 70 -2.11 12.34 14.83
CA LEU A 70 -2.20 13.14 16.05
C LEU A 70 -3.58 12.91 16.70
N VAL A 71 -3.58 12.45 17.96
CA VAL A 71 -4.74 12.44 18.85
C VAL A 71 -4.26 12.85 20.23
N LEU A 72 -4.68 14.01 20.71
CA LEU A 72 -4.36 14.54 22.03
C LEU A 72 -5.64 14.67 22.87
N HIS A 73 -5.56 14.28 24.14
CA HIS A 73 -6.62 14.44 25.13
C HIS A 73 -6.11 15.26 26.32
N TYR A 74 -6.84 16.32 26.67
CA TYR A 74 -6.63 17.12 27.87
C TYR A 74 -7.64 16.71 28.94
N ASP A 75 -7.15 16.22 30.08
CA ASP A 75 -7.98 15.74 31.21
C ASP A 75 -8.29 16.82 32.26
N GLY A 76 -7.94 18.08 31.96
CA GLY A 76 -8.09 19.21 32.87
C GLY A 76 -6.85 19.51 33.69
N ALA A 77 -5.85 18.62 33.68
CA ALA A 77 -4.56 18.80 34.32
C ALA A 77 -3.39 18.68 33.33
N ARG A 78 -3.43 17.73 32.39
CA ARG A 78 -2.35 17.45 31.44
C ARG A 78 -2.87 16.97 30.08
N TRP A 79 -2.01 17.09 29.08
CA TRP A 79 -2.23 16.54 27.76
C TRP A 79 -1.61 15.14 27.65
N GLU A 80 -2.33 14.22 27.02
CA GLU A 80 -1.87 12.87 26.71
C GLU A 80 -2.08 12.55 25.23
N ARG A 81 -1.09 11.89 24.60
CA ARG A 81 -1.23 11.38 23.23
C ARG A 81 -1.89 10.01 23.26
N VAL A 82 -3.01 9.86 22.57
CA VAL A 82 -3.79 8.61 22.51
C VAL A 82 -3.43 7.84 21.24
N GLY A 83 -3.00 6.59 21.38
CA GLY A 83 -2.66 5.72 20.25
C GLY A 83 -3.90 5.11 19.60
N THR A 84 -3.98 5.15 18.26
CA THR A 84 -5.15 4.69 17.49
C THR A 84 -4.96 3.32 16.82
N ALA A 85 -3.74 2.77 16.81
CA ALA A 85 -3.38 1.55 16.08
C ALA A 85 -3.75 1.57 14.57
N THR A 86 -3.89 2.77 13.99
CA THR A 86 -4.12 3.02 12.56
C THR A 86 -3.14 4.06 12.04
N ARG A 87 -3.04 4.17 10.72
CA ARG A 87 -2.25 5.18 10.00
C ARG A 87 -3.17 6.07 9.18
N GLY A 88 -2.65 7.22 8.75
CA GLY A 88 -3.35 8.22 7.95
C GLY A 88 -4.02 9.30 8.78
N ASP A 89 -4.20 10.47 8.17
CA ASP A 89 -4.68 11.69 8.83
C ASP A 89 -6.11 11.55 9.37
N LEU A 90 -6.36 12.13 10.55
CA LEU A 90 -7.70 12.32 11.09
C LEU A 90 -8.12 13.78 10.90
N TRP A 91 -9.20 13.99 10.13
CA TRP A 91 -9.65 15.30 9.69
C TRP A 91 -10.69 15.94 10.61
N TRP A 92 -11.41 15.14 11.40
CA TRP A 92 -12.44 15.66 12.31
C TRP A 92 -12.69 14.76 13.52
N ALA A 93 -13.11 15.37 14.63
CA ALA A 93 -13.59 14.66 15.81
C ALA A 93 -14.85 15.32 16.39
N GLN A 94 -15.67 14.50 17.07
CA GLN A 94 -16.86 14.94 17.80
C GLN A 94 -16.91 14.23 19.16
N ALA A 95 -16.84 15.00 20.24
CA ALA A 95 -16.99 14.49 21.61
C ALA A 95 -18.45 14.57 22.11
N PHE A 96 -18.79 13.66 23.01
CA PHE A 96 -20.09 13.56 23.68
C PHE A 96 -19.92 13.53 25.20
N ALA A 97 -20.95 13.97 25.92
CA ALA A 97 -20.93 14.10 27.38
C ALA A 97 -20.75 12.77 28.15
N ASP A 98 -21.00 11.62 27.49
CA ASP A 98 -20.77 10.28 28.05
C ASP A 98 -19.30 9.83 27.94
N GLY A 99 -18.41 10.69 27.40
CA GLY A 99 -17.00 10.39 27.15
C GLY A 99 -16.75 9.69 25.81
N THR A 100 -17.78 9.47 24.99
CA THR A 100 -17.61 8.95 23.63
C THR A 100 -17.01 10.02 22.73
N VAL A 101 -16.01 9.64 21.91
CA VAL A 101 -15.46 10.52 20.88
C VAL A 101 -15.40 9.79 19.54
N TRP A 102 -16.06 10.34 18.54
CA TRP A 102 -15.96 9.87 17.16
C TRP A 102 -14.87 10.63 16.42
N MET A 103 -14.09 9.94 15.59
CA MET A 103 -13.02 10.52 14.77
C MET A 103 -13.07 9.96 13.35
N GLY A 104 -12.84 10.81 12.36
CA GLY A 104 -12.95 10.48 10.94
C GLY A 104 -11.73 10.97 10.16
N GLY A 105 -11.31 10.22 9.16
CA GLY A 105 -10.10 10.56 8.41
C GLY A 105 -9.90 9.86 7.06
N ALA A 106 -8.65 9.84 6.62
CA ALA A 106 -8.22 9.22 5.37
C ALA A 106 -8.48 7.70 5.35
N SER A 107 -8.55 7.11 4.16
CA SER A 107 -8.77 5.67 3.96
C SER A 107 -10.04 5.14 4.63
N ALA A 108 -11.14 5.88 4.48
CA ALA A 108 -12.44 5.63 5.08
C ALA A 108 -12.37 5.33 6.60
N THR A 109 -11.43 5.96 7.30
CA THR A 109 -11.22 5.71 8.73
C THR A 109 -12.35 6.33 9.54
N LEU A 110 -13.02 5.51 10.35
CA LEU A 110 -14.00 5.90 11.36
C LEU A 110 -13.62 5.22 12.67
N LEU A 111 -13.30 5.99 13.70
CA LEU A 111 -12.89 5.52 15.01
C LEU A 111 -13.88 6.00 16.07
N ARG A 112 -14.14 5.16 17.07
CA ARG A 112 -14.86 5.52 18.28
C ARG A 112 -13.99 5.26 19.49
N HIS A 113 -13.71 6.29 20.27
CA HIS A 113 -13.14 6.18 21.59
C HIS A 113 -14.27 6.09 22.63
N GLN A 114 -14.22 5.08 23.51
CA GLN A 114 -15.10 4.96 24.67
C GLN A 114 -14.41 4.16 25.77
N GLY A 115 -14.44 4.67 27.02
CA GLY A 115 -13.87 3.96 28.18
C GLY A 115 -12.38 3.62 28.06
N GLY A 116 -11.58 4.50 27.45
CA GLY A 116 -10.13 4.31 27.25
C GLY A 116 -9.76 3.39 26.07
N ARG A 117 -10.74 2.94 25.28
CA ARG A 117 -10.53 2.04 24.14
C ARG A 117 -10.91 2.74 22.84
N ILE A 118 -10.13 2.51 21.80
CA ILE A 118 -10.44 2.94 20.43
C ILE A 118 -10.85 1.72 19.61
N GLU A 119 -12.00 1.83 18.95
CA GLU A 119 -12.54 0.83 18.03
C GLU A 119 -12.64 1.45 16.63
N ARG A 120 -12.27 0.69 15.60
CA ARG A 120 -12.43 1.08 14.19
C ARG A 120 -13.71 0.47 13.64
N PHE A 121 -14.51 1.29 12.97
CA PHE A 121 -15.79 0.90 12.37
C PHE A 121 -15.66 0.66 10.86
N ALA A 122 -16.43 -0.31 10.38
CA ALA A 122 -16.59 -0.53 8.95
C ALA A 122 -17.34 0.65 8.31
N ALA A 123 -16.77 1.20 7.24
CA ALA A 123 -17.37 2.26 6.45
C ALA A 123 -17.90 1.73 5.10
N PRO A 124 -18.93 2.36 4.49
CA PRO A 124 -19.42 2.01 3.15
C PRO A 124 -18.41 2.27 2.01
N GLY A 125 -17.45 3.18 2.21
CA GLY A 125 -16.47 3.57 1.19
C GLY A 125 -15.21 2.70 1.13
N SER A 126 -14.48 2.80 0.02
CA SER A 126 -13.16 2.18 -0.14
C SER A 126 -12.05 3.02 0.49
N ALA A 127 -10.81 2.52 0.48
CA ALA A 127 -9.64 3.25 0.94
C ALA A 127 -9.41 4.58 0.20
N ARG A 128 -10.11 4.87 -0.91
CA ARG A 128 -10.07 6.17 -1.61
C ARG A 128 -10.88 7.28 -0.93
N ALA A 129 -11.81 6.92 -0.05
CA ALA A 129 -12.63 7.88 0.66
C ALA A 129 -11.84 8.56 1.79
N THR A 130 -12.07 9.86 1.95
CA THR A 130 -11.61 10.62 3.13
C THR A 130 -12.83 11.20 3.82
N VAL A 131 -12.99 10.90 5.10
CA VAL A 131 -14.04 11.50 5.95
C VAL A 131 -13.52 12.84 6.44
N PHE A 132 -14.07 13.93 5.90
CA PHE A 132 -13.66 15.28 6.25
C PHE A 132 -14.44 15.85 7.43
N GLY A 133 -15.68 15.43 7.68
CA GLY A 133 -16.52 15.99 8.73
C GLY A 133 -17.35 14.94 9.46
N LEU A 134 -17.58 15.17 10.76
CA LEU A 134 -18.47 14.38 11.61
C LEU A 134 -19.35 15.31 12.44
N TRP A 135 -20.59 14.92 12.65
CA TRP A 135 -21.50 15.53 13.61
C TRP A 135 -22.54 14.50 14.05
N GLY A 136 -22.93 14.51 15.32
CA GLY A 136 -24.00 13.63 15.79
C GLY A 136 -24.88 14.33 16.82
N ALA A 137 -26.17 14.01 16.79
CA ALA A 137 -27.11 14.43 17.83
C ALA A 137 -26.85 13.65 19.14
N ARG A 138 -26.39 12.41 19.01
CA ARG A 138 -26.08 11.46 20.08
C ARG A 138 -24.90 10.58 19.66
N PRO A 139 -24.19 9.92 20.59
CA PRO A 139 -23.06 9.05 20.25
C PRO A 139 -23.45 7.84 19.38
N ASP A 140 -24.73 7.49 19.33
CA ASP A 140 -25.33 6.42 18.53
C ASP A 140 -26.11 6.95 17.30
N ASP A 141 -26.05 8.25 17.00
CA ASP A 141 -26.71 8.88 15.85
C ASP A 141 -25.78 9.96 15.26
N VAL A 142 -24.95 9.54 14.30
CA VAL A 142 -23.81 10.32 13.78
C VAL A 142 -23.79 10.34 12.27
N TYR A 143 -23.59 11.52 11.69
CA TYR A 143 -23.33 11.72 10.28
C TYR A 143 -21.84 11.91 10.02
N ALA A 144 -21.35 11.30 8.96
CA ALA A 144 -20.01 11.48 8.41
C ALA A 144 -20.12 11.98 6.97
N VAL A 145 -19.31 12.96 6.60
CA VAL A 145 -19.27 13.47 5.23
C VAL A 145 -17.84 13.53 4.73
N GLY A 146 -17.70 13.43 3.42
CA GLY A 146 -16.39 13.45 2.79
C GLY A 146 -16.46 13.34 1.30
N SER A 147 -15.37 12.89 0.69
CA SER A 147 -15.30 12.63 -0.74
C SER A 147 -14.34 11.50 -1.09
N THR A 148 -14.45 10.97 -2.30
CA THR A 148 -13.57 9.94 -2.84
C THR A 148 -12.54 10.59 -3.75
N ALA A 149 -11.26 10.54 -3.36
CA ALA A 149 -10.18 11.20 -4.11
C ALA A 149 -10.49 12.69 -4.44
N GLY A 150 -11.04 13.42 -3.48
CA GLY A 150 -11.31 14.85 -3.61
C GLY A 150 -12.56 15.22 -4.42
N ARG A 151 -13.40 14.25 -4.80
CA ARG A 151 -14.62 14.45 -5.60
C ARG A 151 -15.68 13.40 -5.26
N ASN A 152 -16.87 13.50 -5.83
CA ASN A 152 -18.00 12.59 -5.54
C ASN A 152 -18.26 12.52 -4.02
N GLY A 153 -18.78 13.61 -3.47
CA GLY A 153 -19.08 13.71 -2.05
C GLY A 153 -20.06 12.63 -1.58
N PHE A 154 -19.89 12.19 -0.33
CA PHE A 154 -20.76 11.20 0.31
C PHE A 154 -21.30 11.71 1.65
N VAL A 155 -22.43 11.14 2.07
CA VAL A 155 -23.01 11.32 3.39
C VAL A 155 -23.30 9.93 3.95
N TRP A 156 -22.62 9.56 5.04
CA TRP A 156 -22.86 8.32 5.76
C TRP A 156 -23.55 8.59 7.08
N HIS A 157 -24.46 7.71 7.47
CA HIS A 157 -25.22 7.82 8.72
C HIS A 157 -25.03 6.56 9.57
N PHE A 158 -24.68 6.75 10.83
CA PHE A 158 -24.60 5.70 11.84
C PHE A 158 -25.91 5.62 12.60
N ASP A 159 -26.58 4.47 12.52
CA ASP A 159 -27.90 4.23 13.11
C ASP A 159 -27.84 3.60 14.52
N GLY A 160 -26.69 3.67 15.17
CA GLY A 160 -26.40 3.01 16.44
C GLY A 160 -25.80 1.62 16.28
N THR A 161 -25.87 1.05 15.08
CA THR A 161 -25.32 -0.29 14.78
C THR A 161 -24.31 -0.29 13.65
N SER A 162 -24.57 0.41 12.56
CA SER A 162 -23.76 0.37 11.34
C SER A 162 -23.79 1.69 10.58
N TRP A 163 -22.73 1.95 9.83
CA TRP A 163 -22.67 3.08 8.91
C TRP A 163 -23.34 2.72 7.59
N ARG A 164 -24.23 3.59 7.10
CA ARG A 164 -24.93 3.41 5.83
C ARG A 164 -24.76 4.62 4.92
N ASP A 165 -24.64 4.37 3.63
CA ASP A 165 -24.60 5.43 2.63
C ASP A 165 -26.00 6.05 2.45
N THR A 166 -26.05 7.38 2.45
CA THR A 166 -27.30 8.15 2.30
C THR A 166 -27.46 8.62 0.86
N ALA A 167 -28.64 8.38 0.29
CA ALA A 167 -28.93 8.81 -1.07
C ALA A 167 -28.84 10.33 -1.22
N LEU A 168 -28.11 10.78 -2.25
CA LEU A 168 -27.92 12.19 -2.56
C LEU A 168 -28.78 12.64 -3.75
N PRO A 169 -29.12 13.94 -3.83
CA PRO A 169 -29.83 14.49 -4.98
C PRO A 169 -29.08 14.25 -6.30
N SER A 170 -29.81 13.82 -7.33
CA SER A 170 -29.25 13.73 -8.68
C SER A 170 -28.97 15.10 -9.30
N SER A 171 -29.56 16.17 -8.75
CA SER A 171 -29.43 17.56 -9.22
C SER A 171 -28.14 18.28 -8.80
N LEU A 172 -27.22 17.63 -8.08
CA LEU A 172 -25.94 18.27 -7.75
C LEU A 172 -25.15 18.58 -9.03
N PRO A 173 -24.45 19.72 -9.08
CA PRO A 173 -23.69 20.14 -10.26
C PRO A 173 -22.50 19.22 -10.52
N ASP A 174 -22.05 19.19 -11.77
CA ASP A 174 -20.81 18.53 -12.14
C ASP A 174 -19.61 19.42 -11.84
N VAL A 175 -18.50 18.85 -11.36
CA VAL A 175 -17.23 19.57 -11.16
C VAL A 175 -16.26 19.40 -12.33
N ASN A 176 -16.54 18.47 -13.24
CA ASN A 176 -15.68 18.17 -14.38
C ASN A 176 -16.47 17.54 -15.55
N PRO A 177 -15.85 17.43 -16.74
CA PRO A 177 -16.50 16.82 -17.91
C PRO A 177 -16.82 15.32 -17.78
N THR A 178 -16.30 14.63 -16.76
CA THR A 178 -16.62 13.21 -16.50
C THR A 178 -17.86 13.03 -15.60
N HIS A 179 -18.60 14.12 -15.35
CA HIS A 179 -19.79 14.19 -14.51
C HIS A 179 -19.54 13.79 -13.05
N ASP A 180 -18.36 14.06 -12.50
CA ASP A 180 -18.15 13.88 -11.05
C ASP A 180 -18.92 14.94 -10.27
N GLY A 181 -19.46 14.54 -9.12
CA GLY A 181 -20.12 15.44 -8.18
C GLY A 181 -19.13 16.19 -7.27
N PRO A 182 -19.58 17.26 -6.59
CA PRO A 182 -18.76 18.05 -5.69
C PRO A 182 -18.31 17.25 -4.47
N ALA A 183 -17.13 17.55 -3.93
CA ALA A 183 -16.72 17.05 -2.62
C ALA A 183 -17.47 17.75 -1.48
N PHE A 184 -17.70 17.02 -0.37
CA PHE A 184 -18.24 17.58 0.87
C PHE A 184 -17.17 17.61 1.95
N PHE A 185 -17.21 18.65 2.79
CA PHE A 185 -16.16 18.90 3.78
C PHE A 185 -16.66 18.86 5.23
N LYS A 186 -17.86 19.38 5.51
CA LYS A 186 -18.42 19.40 6.87
C LYS A 186 -19.91 19.13 6.92
N VAL A 187 -20.30 18.65 8.09
CA VAL A 187 -21.68 18.41 8.49
C VAL A 187 -21.90 19.02 9.87
N TRP A 188 -23.08 19.58 10.09
CA TRP A 188 -23.55 20.03 11.38
C TRP A 188 -25.07 19.94 11.41
N GLY A 189 -25.66 19.70 12.58
CA GLY A 189 -27.11 19.69 12.73
C GLY A 189 -27.57 20.38 14.00
N ARG A 190 -28.83 20.85 13.96
CA ARG A 190 -29.55 21.32 15.14
C ARG A 190 -30.22 20.16 15.88
N SER A 191 -30.58 19.13 15.14
CA SER A 191 -31.16 17.86 15.61
C SER A 191 -30.92 16.80 14.54
N ALA A 192 -31.20 15.53 14.85
CA ALA A 192 -31.11 14.44 13.87
C ALA A 192 -31.97 14.68 12.60
N ASP A 193 -33.04 15.49 12.72
CA ASP A 193 -33.94 15.84 11.62
C ASP A 193 -33.66 17.21 10.96
N ASP A 194 -32.60 17.91 11.37
CA ASP A 194 -32.19 19.21 10.81
C ASP A 194 -30.67 19.23 10.67
N VAL A 195 -30.17 18.70 9.55
CA VAL A 195 -28.76 18.44 9.28
C VAL A 195 -28.31 19.21 8.04
N TRP A 196 -27.16 19.84 8.11
CA TRP A 196 -26.57 20.63 7.04
C TRP A 196 -25.25 20.02 6.61
N VAL A 197 -25.02 19.95 5.30
CA VAL A 197 -23.75 19.51 4.70
C VAL A 197 -23.28 20.59 3.75
N VAL A 198 -21.97 20.85 3.71
CA VAL A 198 -21.36 21.85 2.80
C VAL A 198 -20.16 21.30 2.06
N GLY A 199 -19.88 21.88 0.89
CA GLY A 199 -18.84 21.38 0.00
C GLY A 199 -18.33 22.38 -1.04
N GLU A 200 -17.79 21.82 -2.11
CA GLU A 200 -17.31 22.56 -3.27
C GLU A 200 -18.44 23.30 -4.02
N LEU A 201 -18.05 24.28 -4.83
CA LEU A 201 -18.95 25.06 -5.68
C LEU A 201 -20.10 25.76 -4.92
N GLY A 202 -19.91 26.07 -3.63
CA GLY A 202 -20.95 26.70 -2.80
C GLY A 202 -22.10 25.77 -2.44
N VAL A 203 -21.98 24.48 -2.74
CA VAL A 203 -23.03 23.50 -2.50
C VAL A 203 -23.27 23.35 -1.00
N ALA A 204 -24.54 23.50 -0.60
CA ALA A 204 -25.05 23.08 0.68
C ALA A 204 -26.25 22.16 0.50
N LEU A 205 -26.36 21.15 1.37
CA LEU A 205 -27.52 20.29 1.47
C LEU A 205 -28.20 20.51 2.81
N HIS A 206 -29.53 20.57 2.80
CA HIS A 206 -30.36 20.56 3.99
C HIS A 206 -31.11 19.23 4.08
N GLY A 207 -30.78 18.46 5.12
CA GLY A 207 -31.38 17.19 5.48
C GLY A 207 -32.56 17.38 6.43
N ARG A 208 -33.72 16.86 6.04
CA ARG A 208 -34.93 16.79 6.88
C ARG A 208 -35.46 15.37 6.93
N ALA A 209 -35.61 14.81 8.13
CA ALA A 209 -36.02 13.42 8.33
C ALA A 209 -35.20 12.42 7.46
N GLY A 210 -33.87 12.62 7.43
CA GLY A 210 -32.93 11.79 6.66
C GLY A 210 -32.86 12.06 5.15
N ALA A 211 -33.74 12.88 4.58
CA ALA A 211 -33.70 13.23 3.16
C ALA A 211 -32.98 14.56 2.91
N PHE A 212 -31.94 14.55 2.08
CA PHE A 212 -31.16 15.74 1.72
C PHE A 212 -31.66 16.40 0.45
N THR A 213 -31.78 17.73 0.47
CA THR A 213 -32.09 18.56 -0.70
C THR A 213 -31.08 19.70 -0.85
N PRO A 214 -30.72 20.13 -2.08
CA PRO A 214 -29.83 21.28 -2.27
C PRO A 214 -30.45 22.57 -1.70
N PHE A 215 -29.61 23.42 -1.11
CA PHE A 215 -30.01 24.71 -0.56
C PHE A 215 -29.15 25.83 -1.17
N ASP A 216 -29.79 26.95 -1.54
CA ASP A 216 -29.08 28.10 -2.11
C ASP A 216 -28.36 28.89 -1.02
N THR A 217 -27.03 28.96 -1.14
CA THR A 217 -26.15 29.65 -0.18
C THR A 217 -25.84 31.09 -0.60
N GLY A 218 -26.30 31.53 -1.78
CA GLY A 218 -25.97 32.84 -2.35
C GLY A 218 -24.50 32.97 -2.78
N THR A 219 -23.76 31.87 -2.90
CA THR A 219 -22.37 31.86 -3.36
C THR A 219 -22.04 30.58 -4.12
N THR A 220 -21.07 30.66 -5.01
CA THR A 220 -20.53 29.51 -5.75
C THR A 220 -19.11 29.15 -5.29
N ARG A 221 -18.57 29.87 -4.30
CA ARG A 221 -17.24 29.59 -3.74
C ARG A 221 -17.30 28.40 -2.79
N ARG A 222 -16.20 27.65 -2.69
CA ARG A 222 -16.06 26.50 -1.80
C ARG A 222 -16.42 26.85 -0.35
N LEU A 223 -17.19 26.00 0.29
CA LEU A 223 -17.56 26.11 1.70
C LEU A 223 -16.84 25.02 2.51
N PHE A 224 -16.08 25.41 3.53
CA PHE A 224 -15.29 24.49 4.33
C PHE A 224 -16.00 24.05 5.60
N THR A 225 -16.74 24.92 6.28
CA THR A 225 -17.45 24.55 7.52
C THR A 225 -18.87 25.11 7.57
N VAL A 226 -19.77 24.32 8.14
CA VAL A 226 -21.10 24.73 8.59
C VAL A 226 -21.20 24.53 10.09
N HIS A 227 -21.78 25.51 10.78
CA HIS A 227 -22.14 25.40 12.20
C HIS A 227 -23.36 26.29 12.46
N GLY A 228 -24.05 26.09 13.58
CA GLY A 228 -25.14 26.96 13.97
C GLY A 228 -25.50 26.86 15.44
N ASP A 229 -26.59 27.54 15.78
CA ASP A 229 -27.22 27.50 17.09
C ASP A 229 -28.74 27.29 16.92
N ALA A 230 -29.52 27.54 17.97
CA ALA A 230 -30.97 27.35 17.94
C ALA A 230 -31.69 28.21 16.87
N GLN A 231 -31.13 29.35 16.47
CA GLN A 231 -31.77 30.30 15.56
C GLN A 231 -31.00 30.55 14.27
N ARG A 232 -29.67 30.39 14.30
CA ARG A 232 -28.79 30.79 13.20
C ARG A 232 -28.03 29.61 12.61
N THR A 233 -27.66 29.76 11.34
CA THR A 233 -26.74 28.87 10.64
C THR A 233 -25.66 29.73 9.98
N PHE A 234 -24.40 29.31 10.10
CA PHE A 234 -23.22 29.97 9.59
C PHE A 234 -22.49 29.04 8.63
N LEU A 235 -22.09 29.56 7.47
CA LEU A 235 -21.25 28.85 6.51
C LEU A 235 -19.98 29.67 6.30
N VAL A 236 -18.81 29.04 6.37
CA VAL A 236 -17.53 29.68 6.06
C VAL A 236 -16.77 28.93 4.98
N GLY A 237 -15.98 29.66 4.22
CA GLY A 237 -15.16 29.10 3.17
C GLY A 237 -14.39 30.16 2.40
N GLY A 238 -14.29 29.95 1.09
CA GLY A 238 -13.66 30.87 0.16
C GLY A 238 -12.43 30.28 -0.53
N ASP A 239 -11.70 31.18 -1.18
CA ASP A 239 -10.44 30.93 -1.87
C ASP A 239 -9.43 32.03 -1.49
N ALA A 240 -8.98 32.87 -2.42
CA ALA A 240 -8.28 34.10 -2.09
C ALA A 240 -9.15 35.08 -1.29
N GLN A 241 -10.48 35.05 -1.51
CA GLN A 241 -11.45 35.83 -0.74
C GLN A 241 -12.26 34.91 0.17
N GLY A 242 -12.35 35.30 1.45
CA GLY A 242 -13.14 34.61 2.45
C GLY A 242 -14.63 34.68 2.17
N VAL A 243 -15.33 33.61 2.54
CA VAL A 243 -16.79 33.55 2.53
C VAL A 243 -17.26 33.38 3.96
N LEU A 244 -18.23 34.18 4.36
CA LEU A 244 -18.98 34.02 5.59
C LEU A 244 -20.45 34.35 5.28
N GLN A 245 -21.30 33.35 5.39
CA GLN A 245 -22.73 33.44 5.16
C GLN A 245 -23.47 33.21 6.48
N GLU A 246 -24.46 34.06 6.78
CA GLU A 246 -25.31 33.94 7.97
C GLU A 246 -26.79 33.88 7.58
N SER A 247 -27.52 32.91 8.14
CA SER A 247 -28.98 32.80 8.02
C SER A 247 -29.64 32.84 9.40
N SER A 248 -30.77 33.54 9.52
CA SER A 248 -31.53 33.75 10.78
C SER A 248 -32.69 32.77 10.99
N GLY A 249 -32.67 31.61 10.33
CA GLY A 249 -33.65 30.54 10.56
C GLY A 249 -33.55 29.44 9.52
N ALA A 250 -34.15 28.27 9.78
CA ALA A 250 -34.03 27.07 8.94
C ALA A 250 -34.58 27.19 7.50
N ALA A 251 -35.19 28.32 7.14
CA ALA A 251 -35.70 28.63 5.80
C ALA A 251 -35.37 30.06 5.34
N ALA A 252 -34.55 30.80 6.09
CA ALA A 252 -34.15 32.15 5.71
C ALA A 252 -32.97 32.11 4.72
N ALA A 253 -32.96 33.04 3.77
CA ALA A 253 -31.86 33.19 2.83
C ALA A 253 -30.56 33.56 3.56
N PHE A 254 -29.43 33.10 3.03
CA PHE A 254 -28.11 33.46 3.53
C PHE A 254 -27.74 34.90 3.13
N ALA A 255 -27.19 35.64 4.07
CA ALA A 255 -26.63 36.97 3.84
C ALA A 255 -25.10 36.94 4.00
N GLY A 256 -24.40 37.55 3.04
CA GLY A 256 -22.94 37.68 3.08
C GLY A 256 -22.50 38.64 4.18
N ARG A 257 -21.59 38.16 5.04
CA ARG A 257 -21.09 38.85 6.23
C ARG A 257 -19.56 38.80 6.36
N ALA A 258 -18.86 38.31 5.34
CA ALA A 258 -17.40 38.28 5.34
C ALA A 258 -16.83 39.71 5.41
N PRO A 259 -15.85 39.98 6.29
CA PRO A 259 -15.06 41.22 6.21
C PRO A 259 -14.35 41.35 4.86
N ASP A 260 -14.21 42.57 4.34
CA ASP A 260 -13.69 42.83 2.98
C ASP A 260 -12.27 42.29 2.74
N ASP A 261 -11.46 42.22 3.79
CA ASP A 261 -10.07 41.76 3.77
C ASP A 261 -9.92 40.32 4.28
N ALA A 262 -11.01 39.64 4.63
CA ALA A 262 -10.96 38.26 5.06
C ALA A 262 -10.47 37.37 3.92
N GLN A 263 -9.42 36.61 4.20
CA GLN A 263 -8.94 35.53 3.32
C GLN A 263 -9.76 34.26 3.57
N LEU A 264 -9.33 33.13 2.99
CA LEU A 264 -9.92 31.82 3.23
C LEU A 264 -10.28 31.59 4.71
N LEU A 265 -11.56 31.34 4.98
CA LEU A 265 -12.04 30.92 6.30
C LEU A 265 -12.29 29.40 6.28
N GLN A 266 -11.84 28.70 7.32
CA GLN A 266 -11.90 27.23 7.37
C GLN A 266 -12.78 26.74 8.52
N GLY A 267 -12.76 27.40 9.68
CA GLY A 267 -13.53 27.00 10.86
C GLY A 267 -14.56 28.05 11.26
N VAL A 268 -15.74 27.60 11.70
CA VAL A 268 -16.72 28.44 12.39
C VAL A 268 -17.40 27.64 13.50
N CYS A 269 -17.66 28.28 14.63
CA CYS A 269 -18.39 27.70 15.75
C CYS A 269 -19.24 28.78 16.41
N SER A 270 -20.41 28.39 16.92
CA SER A 270 -21.34 29.26 17.63
C SER A 270 -21.88 28.59 18.88
N SER A 271 -22.06 29.37 19.95
CA SER A 271 -22.67 28.92 21.21
C SER A 271 -23.36 30.10 21.87
N GLY A 272 -24.66 29.97 22.13
CA GLY A 272 -25.49 31.10 22.59
C GLY A 272 -25.40 32.27 21.60
N ASP A 273 -25.07 33.47 22.07
CA ASP A 273 -24.88 34.66 21.23
C ASP A 273 -23.48 34.81 20.63
N ALA A 274 -22.51 34.01 21.07
CA ALA A 274 -21.14 34.08 20.58
C ALA A 274 -20.97 33.24 19.31
N ALA A 275 -20.25 33.78 18.33
CA ALA A 275 -19.78 33.02 17.18
C ALA A 275 -18.37 33.49 16.81
N TRP A 276 -17.54 32.52 16.42
CA TRP A 276 -16.14 32.72 16.08
C TRP A 276 -15.82 32.01 14.77
N ALA A 277 -14.98 32.63 13.95
CA ALA A 277 -14.50 32.08 12.69
C ALA A 277 -12.98 32.20 12.62
N VAL A 278 -12.33 31.24 11.97
CA VAL A 278 -10.87 31.17 11.86
C VAL A 278 -10.45 30.76 10.46
N GLY A 279 -9.23 31.13 10.06
CA GLY A 279 -8.72 30.80 8.75
C GLY A 279 -7.28 31.21 8.48
N GLN A 280 -7.01 31.49 7.21
CA GLN A 280 -5.69 31.75 6.67
C GLN A 280 -4.99 32.92 7.39
N GLY A 281 -3.68 32.79 7.58
CA GLY A 281 -2.88 33.73 8.35
C GLY A 281 -3.05 33.60 9.86
N CYS A 282 -3.62 32.47 10.32
CA CYS A 282 -4.02 32.24 11.70
C CYS A 282 -4.98 33.31 12.25
N ARG A 283 -5.77 33.94 11.38
CA ARG A 283 -6.70 35.02 11.74
C ARG A 283 -7.92 34.49 12.47
N VAL A 284 -8.43 35.28 13.40
CA VAL A 284 -9.60 34.97 14.22
C VAL A 284 -10.60 36.11 14.12
N PHE A 285 -11.88 35.78 13.93
CA PHE A 285 -12.97 36.74 13.82
C PHE A 285 -14.06 36.45 14.84
N GLN A 286 -14.53 37.48 15.52
CA GLN A 286 -15.65 37.41 16.45
C GLN A 286 -16.89 38.09 15.86
N ARG A 287 -18.04 37.45 16.03
CA ARG A 287 -19.34 38.06 15.73
C ARG A 287 -19.73 39.04 16.84
N VAL A 288 -19.94 40.30 16.48
CA VAL A 288 -20.39 41.38 17.37
C VAL A 288 -21.66 42.01 16.77
N GLY A 289 -22.81 41.80 17.42
CA GLY A 289 -24.10 42.19 16.85
C GLY A 289 -24.41 41.37 15.61
N THR A 290 -24.46 41.98 14.42
CA THR A 290 -24.59 41.29 13.12
C THR A 290 -23.34 41.43 12.24
N ALA A 291 -22.27 42.02 12.77
CA ALA A 291 -21.01 42.24 12.08
C ALA A 291 -19.96 41.25 12.57
N TRP A 292 -18.95 41.00 11.74
CA TRP A 292 -17.78 40.20 12.09
C TRP A 292 -16.56 41.11 12.15
N ARG A 293 -15.81 41.00 13.24
CA ARG A 293 -14.59 41.80 13.48
C ARG A 293 -13.43 40.88 13.73
N GLU A 294 -12.28 41.21 13.14
CA GLU A 294 -11.04 40.51 13.46
C GLU A 294 -10.64 40.80 14.91
N GLU A 295 -10.19 39.76 15.60
CA GLU A 295 -9.65 39.81 16.94
C GLU A 295 -8.12 39.74 16.89
N ASP A 296 -7.44 40.74 17.45
CA ASP A 296 -5.98 40.68 17.62
C ASP A 296 -5.66 39.79 18.82
N HIS A 297 -5.30 38.54 18.53
CA HIS A 297 -4.95 37.56 19.56
C HIS A 297 -3.54 37.76 20.14
N GLY A 298 -2.69 38.61 19.56
CA GLY A 298 -1.34 38.91 20.08
C GLY A 298 -0.34 37.74 20.09
N LEU A 299 -0.71 36.58 19.51
CA LEU A 299 0.14 35.38 19.47
C LEU A 299 1.03 35.41 18.23
N ARG A 300 2.28 34.93 18.35
CA ARG A 300 3.19 34.74 17.22
C ARG A 300 3.08 33.30 16.72
N LEU A 301 2.27 33.08 15.70
CA LEU A 301 2.05 31.78 15.10
C LEU A 301 2.74 31.75 13.72
N THR A 302 3.50 30.69 13.44
CA THR A 302 4.23 30.49 12.18
C THR A 302 3.47 29.62 11.18
N ALA A 303 2.35 29.04 11.60
CA ALA A 303 1.47 28.23 10.78
C ALA A 303 0.77 29.05 9.68
N GLN A 304 0.45 28.39 8.56
CA GLN A 304 -0.28 29.02 7.45
C GLN A 304 -1.72 29.40 7.82
N SER A 305 -2.41 28.62 8.66
CA SER A 305 -3.83 28.81 8.92
C SER A 305 -4.31 28.14 10.20
N LEU A 306 -5.38 28.68 10.78
CA LEU A 306 -6.23 28.00 11.76
C LEU A 306 -7.37 27.28 11.03
N HIS A 307 -7.46 25.96 11.19
CA HIS A 307 -8.37 25.09 10.47
C HIS A 307 -9.73 24.92 11.15
N ALA A 308 -9.75 24.82 12.49
CA ALA A 308 -10.96 24.55 13.25
C ALA A 308 -11.04 25.39 14.52
N VAL A 309 -12.27 25.66 14.96
CA VAL A 309 -12.57 26.41 16.19
C VAL A 309 -13.71 25.74 16.94
N TRP A 310 -13.65 25.74 18.27
CA TRP A 310 -14.67 25.21 19.16
C TRP A 310 -14.87 26.14 20.37
N ILE A 311 -16.12 26.30 20.80
CA ILE A 311 -16.46 27.09 22.00
C ILE A 311 -16.88 26.13 23.10
N ASP A 312 -16.14 26.12 24.21
CA ASP A 312 -16.51 25.29 25.36
C ASP A 312 -17.74 25.87 26.10
N PRO A 313 -18.44 25.07 26.92
CA PRO A 313 -19.63 25.54 27.64
C PRO A 313 -19.40 26.71 28.60
N GLY A 314 -18.16 26.96 29.04
CA GLY A 314 -17.77 28.14 29.83
C GLY A 314 -17.56 29.40 28.97
N GLY A 315 -17.65 29.28 27.65
CA GLY A 315 -17.43 30.34 26.68
C GLY A 315 -15.95 30.60 26.37
N GLY A 316 -15.05 29.69 26.74
CA GLY A 316 -13.67 29.71 26.22
C GLY A 316 -13.65 29.26 24.76
N VAL A 317 -12.65 29.72 24.01
CA VAL A 317 -12.53 29.47 22.57
C VAL A 317 -11.24 28.73 22.29
N TRP A 318 -11.34 27.59 21.60
CA TRP A 318 -10.22 26.77 21.19
C TRP A 318 -10.07 26.87 19.68
N ALA A 319 -8.86 27.16 19.20
CA ALA A 319 -8.56 27.19 17.77
C ALA A 319 -7.33 26.33 17.48
N VAL A 320 -7.40 25.52 16.41
CA VAL A 320 -6.31 24.63 16.01
C VAL A 320 -6.02 24.76 14.53
N GLY A 321 -4.77 24.50 14.13
CA GLY A 321 -4.36 24.60 12.74
C GLY A 321 -2.93 24.14 12.49
N GLY A 322 -2.33 24.67 11.44
CA GLY A 322 -0.99 24.35 10.98
C GLY A 322 -0.77 24.76 9.52
N ASN A 323 0.16 24.09 8.85
CA ASN A 323 0.37 24.18 7.40
C ASN A 323 -0.65 23.31 6.65
N VAL A 324 -1.92 23.71 6.76
CA VAL A 324 -3.09 22.99 6.22
C VAL A 324 -3.49 23.42 4.81
N LEU A 325 -2.78 24.40 4.22
CA LEU A 325 -2.98 24.86 2.85
C LEU A 325 -2.02 24.19 1.87
N SER A 326 -1.19 23.28 2.36
CA SER A 326 -0.26 22.46 1.58
C SER A 326 -0.41 20.99 1.94
N THR A 327 0.16 20.11 1.12
CA THR A 327 0.20 18.67 1.39
C THR A 327 1.17 18.30 2.51
N SER A 328 1.91 19.27 3.08
CA SER A 328 2.81 18.99 4.19
C SER A 328 2.03 18.60 5.44
N LEU A 329 0.95 19.32 5.80
CA LEU A 329 0.18 19.07 7.02
C LEU A 329 1.06 18.98 8.29
N ASP A 330 1.94 19.96 8.48
CA ASP A 330 2.83 20.10 9.66
C ASP A 330 2.63 21.44 10.40
N ALA A 331 3.55 21.76 11.32
CA ALA A 331 3.59 23.00 12.11
C ALA A 331 2.29 23.23 12.89
N GLY A 332 1.80 22.20 13.58
CA GLY A 332 0.52 22.25 14.26
C GLY A 332 0.49 23.22 15.43
N VAL A 333 -0.64 23.91 15.55
CA VAL A 333 -0.89 24.92 16.59
C VAL A 333 -2.18 24.63 17.35
N ILE A 334 -2.18 24.97 18.64
CA ILE A 334 -3.35 24.96 19.52
C ILE A 334 -3.34 26.29 20.29
N ALA A 335 -4.39 27.08 20.12
CA ALA A 335 -4.60 28.36 20.79
C ALA A 335 -5.90 28.32 21.61
N HIS A 336 -5.91 29.01 22.76
CA HIS A 336 -7.06 29.06 23.65
C HIS A 336 -7.32 30.47 24.19
N TYR A 337 -8.55 30.95 24.09
CA TYR A 337 -9.03 32.17 24.73
C TYR A 337 -9.85 31.81 25.96
N GLY A 338 -9.30 32.01 27.14
CA GLY A 338 -9.95 31.60 28.39
C GLY A 338 -9.01 31.56 29.58
N ALA A 339 -9.37 30.75 30.59
CA ALA A 339 -8.50 30.49 31.73
C ALA A 339 -7.19 29.82 31.29
N ALA A 340 -6.13 29.95 32.09
CA ALA A 340 -4.84 29.32 31.80
C ALA A 340 -4.98 27.80 31.71
N VAL A 341 -4.37 27.20 30.68
CA VAL A 341 -4.36 25.76 30.40
C VAL A 341 -2.90 25.28 30.36
N ALA A 342 -2.63 24.05 30.81
CA ALA A 342 -1.30 23.48 30.68
C ALA A 342 -0.89 23.42 29.20
N ALA A 343 0.33 23.86 28.88
CA ALA A 343 0.88 23.68 27.55
C ALA A 343 0.99 22.18 27.21
N VAL A 344 0.85 21.84 25.93
CA VAL A 344 1.26 20.49 25.49
C VAL A 344 2.75 20.40 25.73
N ALA A 345 3.18 19.39 26.48
CA ALA A 345 4.61 19.17 26.69
C ALA A 345 5.28 19.04 25.32
N SER A 346 6.14 20.00 24.97
CA SER A 346 7.01 19.86 23.82
C SER A 346 7.75 18.53 23.99
N PRO A 347 7.85 17.69 22.95
CA PRO A 347 8.82 16.62 22.96
C PRO A 347 10.19 17.29 23.10
N ALA A 348 10.71 17.38 24.33
CA ALA A 348 12.08 17.78 24.55
C ALA A 348 12.95 16.77 23.78
N GLY A 349 13.59 17.24 22.71
CA GLY A 349 14.65 16.53 22.00
C GLY A 349 14.36 15.07 21.68
N ARG A 350 13.46 14.81 20.72
CA ARG A 350 13.83 13.81 19.71
C ARG A 350 14.34 14.63 18.53
N ASP A 351 15.64 14.63 18.35
CA ASP A 351 16.33 15.35 17.30
C ASP A 351 15.58 15.27 15.97
N ALA A 352 15.05 16.41 15.54
CA ALA A 352 14.76 16.68 14.13
C ALA A 352 16.12 16.82 13.43
N GLY A 353 16.73 15.67 13.20
CA GLY A 353 18.12 15.51 12.83
C GLY A 353 18.59 14.07 13.04
N ALA A 354 17.76 13.08 12.71
CA ALA A 354 18.15 11.67 12.67
C ALA A 354 17.88 11.05 11.28
N ASP A 355 18.06 11.82 10.21
CA ASP A 355 18.59 11.32 8.93
C ASP A 355 20.02 11.83 8.67
N GLY A 356 20.64 12.45 9.69
CA GLY A 356 22.07 12.31 9.94
C GLY A 356 22.19 11.29 11.05
N GLY A 357 22.36 10.01 10.71
CA GLY A 357 22.37 8.92 11.69
C GLY A 357 23.27 9.22 12.89
N ASP A 358 22.73 9.07 14.10
CA ASP A 358 23.55 8.86 15.28
C ASP A 358 24.41 7.61 15.03
N ALA A 359 25.68 7.86 14.68
CA ALA A 359 26.69 6.86 14.42
C ALA A 359 27.23 6.22 15.71
N SER A 360 26.39 5.96 16.71
CA SER A 360 26.86 5.41 18.00
C SER A 360 26.13 4.17 18.52
N THR A 361 25.01 3.75 17.93
CA THR A 361 24.47 2.40 18.19
C THR A 361 24.73 1.48 17.00
N PRO A 362 25.59 0.47 17.13
CA PRO A 362 25.83 -0.50 16.06
C PRO A 362 24.53 -1.18 15.67
N VAL A 363 24.16 -1.15 14.38
CA VAL A 363 23.06 -1.96 13.86
C VAL A 363 23.42 -3.43 14.10
N THR A 364 22.58 -4.16 14.83
CA THR A 364 22.79 -5.57 15.17
C THR A 364 21.81 -6.46 14.41
N CYS A 365 22.29 -7.62 13.98
CA CYS A 365 21.42 -8.61 13.34
C CYS A 365 20.54 -9.29 14.40
N PRO A 366 19.22 -9.42 14.18
CA PRO A 366 18.35 -10.24 15.02
C PRO A 366 18.83 -11.70 15.06
N GLU A 367 18.84 -12.32 16.24
CA GLU A 367 19.37 -13.68 16.46
C GLU A 367 18.80 -14.72 15.48
N GLY A 368 17.49 -14.71 15.25
CA GLY A 368 16.82 -15.63 14.32
C GLY A 368 17.17 -15.40 12.83
N ALA A 369 17.74 -14.25 12.48
CA ALA A 369 18.17 -13.92 11.13
C ALA A 369 19.66 -14.23 10.88
N ILE A 370 20.45 -14.50 11.93
CA ILE A 370 21.88 -14.81 11.80
C ILE A 370 22.08 -16.09 11.01
N ASP A 371 21.33 -17.14 11.31
CA ASP A 371 21.48 -18.44 10.66
C ASP A 371 20.14 -19.19 10.63
N PRO A 372 19.23 -18.82 9.71
CA PRO A 372 17.86 -19.34 9.69
C PRO A 372 17.77 -20.81 9.22
N ALA A 373 18.83 -21.37 8.64
CA ALA A 373 18.87 -22.74 8.14
C ALA A 373 20.14 -23.49 8.62
N PRO A 374 20.34 -23.67 9.94
CA PRO A 374 21.61 -24.10 10.53
C PRO A 374 22.05 -25.50 10.08
N THR A 375 21.10 -26.35 9.66
CA THR A 375 21.35 -27.71 9.16
C THR A 375 21.63 -27.77 7.65
N GLY A 376 21.46 -26.66 6.93
CA GLY A 376 21.72 -26.59 5.49
C GLY A 376 23.21 -26.64 5.17
N SER A 377 23.55 -26.92 3.91
CA SER A 377 24.92 -26.73 3.43
C SER A 377 25.33 -25.26 3.56
N ILE A 378 26.64 -24.98 3.48
CA ILE A 378 27.09 -23.59 3.56
C ILE A 378 26.53 -22.73 2.41
N ALA A 379 26.32 -23.31 1.22
CA ALA A 379 25.73 -22.61 0.09
C ALA A 379 24.26 -22.27 0.35
N ARG A 380 23.49 -23.23 0.90
CA ARG A 380 22.11 -22.98 1.33
C ARG A 380 22.02 -21.87 2.37
N ARG A 381 22.92 -21.87 3.36
CA ARG A 381 22.90 -20.86 4.42
C ARG A 381 23.22 -19.46 3.91
N TRP A 382 24.15 -19.31 2.95
CA TRP A 382 24.38 -18.04 2.26
C TRP A 382 23.25 -17.65 1.30
N ASN A 383 22.55 -18.62 0.70
CA ASN A 383 21.33 -18.36 -0.06
C ASN A 383 20.25 -17.72 0.82
N GLU A 384 20.05 -18.21 2.05
CA GLU A 384 19.12 -17.57 2.99
C GLU A 384 19.56 -16.15 3.40
N GLN A 385 20.87 -15.89 3.52
CA GLN A 385 21.39 -14.54 3.79
C GLN A 385 21.02 -13.56 2.66
N ILE A 386 21.22 -13.93 1.40
CA ILE A 386 20.83 -13.06 0.29
C ILE A 386 19.31 -12.93 0.20
N LEU A 387 18.53 -14.01 0.36
CA LEU A 387 17.05 -13.91 0.35
C LEU A 387 16.54 -12.95 1.42
N ASN A 388 17.10 -13.00 2.63
CA ASN A 388 16.79 -12.01 3.68
C ASN A 388 17.17 -10.57 3.31
N ALA A 389 18.29 -10.39 2.60
CA ALA A 389 18.69 -9.06 2.12
C ALA A 389 17.76 -8.55 1.02
N ILE A 390 17.26 -9.42 0.14
CA ILE A 390 16.23 -9.08 -0.86
C ILE A 390 14.96 -8.57 -0.18
N ARG A 391 14.45 -9.30 0.82
CA ARG A 391 13.22 -8.95 1.54
C ARG A 391 13.24 -7.53 2.13
N ARG A 392 14.44 -7.01 2.40
CA ARG A 392 14.68 -5.68 2.99
C ARG A 392 14.91 -4.57 1.96
N ASP A 393 15.26 -4.92 0.72
CA ASP A 393 15.62 -3.96 -0.32
C ASP A 393 14.41 -3.57 -1.18
N VAL A 394 14.51 -2.49 -1.95
CA VAL A 394 13.47 -2.09 -2.90
C VAL A 394 13.35 -3.14 -4.01
N PRO A 395 12.14 -3.60 -4.36
CA PRO A 395 11.93 -4.62 -5.38
C PRO A 395 12.49 -4.21 -6.75
N ARG A 396 13.59 -4.83 -7.15
CA ARG A 396 14.28 -4.57 -8.43
C ARG A 396 14.64 -5.91 -9.08
N PRO A 397 13.66 -6.67 -9.64
CA PRO A 397 13.86 -8.08 -9.96
C PRO A 397 15.12 -8.38 -10.81
N GLY A 398 15.48 -7.49 -11.74
CA GLY A 398 16.75 -7.60 -12.47
C GLY A 398 17.99 -7.57 -11.57
N VAL A 399 18.11 -6.58 -10.68
CA VAL A 399 19.22 -6.46 -9.71
C VAL A 399 19.29 -7.70 -8.83
N HIS A 400 18.13 -8.19 -8.42
CA HIS A 400 17.99 -9.33 -7.52
C HIS A 400 18.43 -10.64 -8.18
N ALA A 401 17.98 -10.91 -9.42
CA ALA A 401 18.43 -12.04 -10.22
C ALA A 401 19.96 -12.01 -10.44
N ARG A 402 20.51 -10.83 -10.77
CA ARG A 402 21.94 -10.62 -10.96
C ARG A 402 22.74 -10.92 -9.67
N ASN A 403 22.28 -10.43 -8.52
CA ASN A 403 22.99 -10.64 -7.26
C ASN A 403 22.92 -12.11 -6.81
N LEU A 404 21.78 -12.80 -7.02
CA LEU A 404 21.65 -14.25 -6.82
C LEU A 404 22.60 -15.04 -7.71
N PHE A 405 22.71 -14.67 -8.99
CA PHE A 405 23.63 -15.33 -9.92
C PHE A 405 25.08 -15.12 -9.53
N HIS A 406 25.49 -13.88 -9.24
CA HIS A 406 26.87 -13.62 -8.85
C HIS A 406 27.26 -14.28 -7.53
N LEU A 407 26.32 -14.41 -6.58
CA LEU A 407 26.55 -15.21 -5.37
C LEU A 407 26.78 -16.68 -5.76
N SER A 408 25.95 -17.23 -6.64
CA SER A 408 26.09 -18.60 -7.12
C SER A 408 27.44 -18.84 -7.79
N VAL A 409 27.91 -17.89 -8.60
CA VAL A 409 29.25 -17.90 -9.21
C VAL A 409 30.35 -17.87 -8.15
N ALA A 410 30.27 -16.98 -7.15
CA ALA A 410 31.28 -16.90 -6.10
C ALA A 410 31.38 -18.20 -5.28
N MET A 411 30.24 -18.82 -4.98
CA MET A 411 30.19 -20.11 -4.28
C MET A 411 30.66 -21.26 -5.17
N TRP A 412 30.30 -21.26 -6.45
CA TRP A 412 30.72 -22.26 -7.44
C TRP A 412 32.22 -22.25 -7.64
N ASP A 413 32.82 -21.08 -7.91
CA ASP A 413 34.25 -20.94 -8.14
C ASP A 413 35.06 -21.35 -6.89
N ALA A 414 34.58 -20.99 -5.70
CA ALA A 414 35.21 -21.41 -4.44
C ALA A 414 35.10 -22.94 -4.22
N TRP A 415 34.01 -23.57 -4.66
CA TRP A 415 33.87 -25.02 -4.62
C TRP A 415 34.76 -25.73 -5.65
N ALA A 416 34.77 -25.22 -6.88
CA ALA A 416 35.50 -25.74 -8.04
C ALA A 416 37.02 -25.61 -7.87
N ALA A 417 37.51 -24.60 -7.15
CA ALA A 417 38.94 -24.45 -6.84
C ALA A 417 39.54 -25.71 -6.18
N TYR A 418 38.74 -26.46 -5.41
CA TYR A 418 39.14 -27.71 -4.75
C TYR A 418 38.59 -28.97 -5.44
N ASP A 419 37.94 -28.83 -6.59
CA ASP A 419 37.49 -29.95 -7.41
C ASP A 419 38.52 -30.30 -8.50
N ALA A 420 38.63 -31.59 -8.82
CA ALA A 420 39.58 -32.05 -9.83
C ALA A 420 39.07 -31.87 -11.27
N THR A 421 37.76 -31.69 -11.46
CA THR A 421 37.12 -31.77 -12.78
C THR A 421 36.40 -30.49 -13.16
N ALA A 422 35.60 -29.91 -12.26
CA ALA A 422 34.72 -28.79 -12.57
C ALA A 422 35.48 -27.54 -13.01
N ASP A 423 35.00 -26.82 -14.02
CA ASP A 423 35.55 -25.52 -14.42
C ASP A 423 35.00 -24.39 -13.56
N GLY A 424 35.87 -23.46 -13.15
CA GLY A 424 35.44 -22.18 -12.57
C GLY A 424 34.90 -21.22 -13.64
N TYR A 425 33.92 -20.39 -13.29
CA TYR A 425 33.26 -19.44 -14.19
C TYR A 425 34.05 -18.14 -14.34
N VAL A 426 34.46 -17.49 -13.23
CA VAL A 426 35.36 -16.32 -13.26
C VAL A 426 36.79 -16.71 -12.92
N SER A 427 36.98 -17.47 -11.85
CA SER A 427 38.29 -17.90 -11.36
C SER A 427 38.56 -19.36 -11.70
N THR A 428 39.61 -19.62 -12.48
CA THR A 428 40.04 -20.97 -12.88
C THR A 428 41.18 -21.53 -12.01
N ALA A 429 41.63 -20.76 -11.00
CA ALA A 429 42.70 -21.17 -10.12
C ALA A 429 42.32 -22.40 -9.26
N ARG A 430 43.26 -23.33 -9.11
CA ARG A 430 43.11 -24.54 -8.30
C ARG A 430 43.80 -24.40 -6.95
N SER A 431 43.31 -25.12 -5.95
CA SER A 431 43.86 -25.17 -4.61
C SER A 431 43.72 -26.57 -4.04
N THR A 432 44.58 -26.91 -3.07
CA THR A 432 44.55 -28.21 -2.39
C THR A 432 44.50 -27.99 -0.89
N ALA A 433 43.84 -28.89 -0.18
CA ALA A 433 43.72 -28.84 1.28
C ALA A 433 43.69 -30.27 1.84
N THR A 434 44.12 -30.43 3.09
CA THR A 434 44.05 -31.74 3.79
C THR A 434 42.61 -32.17 4.03
N ASP A 435 41.73 -31.21 4.35
CA ASP A 435 40.27 -31.39 4.39
C ASP A 435 39.61 -30.45 3.35
N PRO A 436 39.39 -30.93 2.12
CA PRO A 436 38.72 -30.14 1.09
C PRO A 436 37.29 -29.72 1.46
N ALA A 437 36.59 -30.49 2.30
CA ALA A 437 35.23 -30.15 2.70
C ALA A 437 35.23 -28.94 3.66
N ALA A 438 36.14 -28.90 4.63
CA ALA A 438 36.34 -27.72 5.47
C ALA A 438 36.81 -26.51 4.68
N ALA A 439 37.80 -26.70 3.79
CA ALA A 439 38.33 -25.63 2.95
C ALA A 439 37.24 -25.00 2.06
N ARG A 440 36.39 -25.83 1.43
CA ARG A 440 35.24 -25.34 0.66
C ARG A 440 34.28 -24.51 1.50
N ARG A 441 33.97 -24.95 2.74
CA ARG A 441 33.05 -24.19 3.64
C ARG A 441 33.58 -22.80 3.97
N GLU A 442 34.85 -22.70 4.29
CA GLU A 442 35.51 -21.44 4.62
C GLU A 442 35.65 -20.53 3.39
N ALA A 443 36.18 -21.06 2.28
CA ALA A 443 36.37 -20.29 1.04
C ALA A 443 35.05 -19.75 0.47
N ILE A 444 34.00 -20.57 0.45
CA ILE A 444 32.65 -20.14 0.05
C ILE A 444 32.16 -18.99 0.94
N SER A 445 32.40 -19.09 2.25
CA SER A 445 31.90 -18.09 3.19
C SER A 445 32.56 -16.73 3.02
N TYR A 446 33.87 -16.71 2.83
CA TYR A 446 34.58 -15.47 2.53
C TYR A 446 34.21 -14.92 1.15
N ALA A 447 34.09 -15.75 0.12
CA ALA A 447 33.67 -15.30 -1.22
C ALA A 447 32.27 -14.67 -1.21
N ALA A 448 31.30 -15.34 -0.57
CA ALA A 448 29.93 -14.87 -0.42
C ALA A 448 29.86 -13.57 0.41
N HIS A 449 30.54 -13.52 1.56
CA HIS A 449 30.58 -12.34 2.43
C HIS A 449 31.08 -11.10 1.67
N ARG A 450 32.20 -11.21 0.95
CA ARG A 450 32.78 -10.09 0.21
C ARG A 450 31.84 -9.57 -0.85
N LEU A 451 31.25 -10.48 -1.62
CA LEU A 451 30.31 -10.12 -2.67
C LEU A 451 29.06 -9.43 -2.09
N LEU A 452 28.38 -10.06 -1.13
CA LEU A 452 27.11 -9.55 -0.61
C LEU A 452 27.28 -8.22 0.14
N THR A 453 28.38 -8.06 0.89
CA THR A 453 28.72 -6.79 1.55
C THR A 453 28.86 -5.67 0.50
N GLN A 454 29.51 -5.92 -0.63
CA GLN A 454 29.61 -4.96 -1.73
C GLN A 454 28.24 -4.65 -2.35
N ARG A 455 27.43 -5.68 -2.68
CA ARG A 455 26.13 -5.50 -3.38
C ARG A 455 25.12 -4.72 -2.57
N TYR A 456 25.05 -4.97 -1.27
CA TYR A 456 24.02 -4.42 -0.40
C TYR A 456 24.47 -3.18 0.38
N ALA A 457 25.71 -2.71 0.21
CA ALA A 457 26.24 -1.53 0.89
C ALA A 457 25.37 -0.27 0.71
N ARG A 458 24.73 -0.13 -0.47
CA ARG A 458 23.84 1.00 -0.81
C ARG A 458 22.37 0.59 -0.97
N ALA A 459 22.00 -0.62 -0.57
CA ALA A 459 20.63 -1.10 -0.62
C ALA A 459 19.81 -0.53 0.54
N ASN A 460 18.49 -0.50 0.39
CA ASN A 460 17.62 -0.26 1.54
C ASN A 460 17.77 -1.43 2.53
N GLY A 461 17.90 -1.09 3.81
CA GLY A 461 18.28 -2.06 4.84
C GLY A 461 19.73 -2.58 4.75
N GLY A 462 20.59 -1.95 3.95
CA GLY A 462 21.96 -2.40 3.69
C GLY A 462 22.85 -2.52 4.93
N ALA A 463 22.72 -1.60 5.88
CA ALA A 463 23.42 -1.66 7.17
C ALA A 463 23.04 -2.91 7.97
N LEU A 464 21.75 -3.25 8.02
CA LEU A 464 21.25 -4.46 8.70
C LEU A 464 21.68 -5.73 7.98
N SER A 465 21.61 -5.75 6.64
CA SER A 465 22.09 -6.89 5.84
C SER A 465 23.57 -7.13 6.06
N THR A 466 24.39 -6.09 6.05
CA THR A 466 25.84 -6.19 6.34
C THR A 466 26.10 -6.70 7.75
N ALA A 467 25.38 -6.17 8.76
CA ALA A 467 25.48 -6.65 10.13
C ALA A 467 25.12 -8.14 10.27
N CYS A 468 24.12 -8.61 9.50
CA CYS A 468 23.77 -10.03 9.45
C CYS A 468 24.83 -10.89 8.76
N PHE A 469 25.43 -10.43 7.66
CA PHE A 469 26.52 -11.16 7.01
C PHE A 469 27.73 -11.31 7.93
N ASP A 470 28.10 -10.25 8.66
CA ASP A 470 29.16 -10.28 9.66
C ASP A 470 28.83 -11.21 10.83
N ALA A 471 27.62 -11.11 11.37
CA ALA A 471 27.17 -11.96 12.47
C ALA A 471 27.14 -13.45 12.06
N PHE A 472 26.70 -13.73 10.84
CA PHE A 472 26.69 -15.09 10.28
C PHE A 472 28.11 -15.63 10.10
N LEU A 473 29.02 -14.83 9.56
CA LEU A 473 30.41 -15.24 9.38
C LEU A 473 31.10 -15.51 10.74
N ARG A 474 30.82 -14.68 11.76
CA ARG A 474 31.26 -14.93 13.16
C ARG A 474 30.63 -16.19 13.76
N ARG A 475 29.35 -16.47 13.47
CA ARG A 475 28.65 -17.70 13.91
C ARG A 475 29.34 -18.96 13.38
N LEU A 476 29.97 -18.88 12.21
CA LEU A 476 30.76 -19.97 11.63
C LEU A 476 32.16 -20.10 12.25
N GLY A 477 32.56 -19.18 13.14
CA GLY A 477 33.89 -19.15 13.75
C GLY A 477 34.95 -18.39 12.95
N TYR A 478 34.54 -17.63 11.93
CA TYR A 478 35.43 -16.88 11.04
C TYR A 478 35.47 -15.39 11.38
N ASP A 479 36.58 -14.72 11.05
CA ASP A 479 36.75 -13.28 11.27
C ASP A 479 36.33 -12.48 10.02
N PRO A 480 35.27 -11.65 10.08
CA PRO A 480 34.87 -10.79 8.96
C PRO A 480 35.94 -9.80 8.50
N ALA A 481 36.87 -9.42 9.39
CA ALA A 481 37.95 -8.48 9.10
C ALA A 481 39.10 -9.12 8.30
N ALA A 482 39.18 -10.45 8.22
CA ALA A 482 40.21 -11.16 7.46
C ALA A 482 40.00 -10.99 5.94
N THR A 483 40.61 -9.97 5.36
CA THR A 483 40.44 -9.52 3.97
C THR A 483 41.62 -9.86 3.06
N ASP A 484 42.64 -10.54 3.59
CA ASP A 484 43.84 -10.87 2.83
C ASP A 484 43.53 -11.80 1.65
N THR A 485 44.24 -11.58 0.56
CA THR A 485 44.12 -12.32 -0.69
C THR A 485 45.39 -13.07 -1.06
N ALA A 486 46.41 -13.07 -0.19
CA ALA A 486 47.70 -13.69 -0.44
C ALA A 486 47.79 -15.09 0.19
N GLY A 487 48.43 -16.04 -0.50
CA GLY A 487 48.65 -17.42 -0.01
C GLY A 487 47.48 -18.38 -0.26
N ASP A 488 47.61 -19.61 0.23
CA ASP A 488 46.69 -20.73 -0.11
C ASP A 488 45.75 -21.12 1.02
N SER A 489 45.58 -20.25 2.02
CA SER A 489 44.58 -20.48 3.05
C SER A 489 43.17 -20.42 2.44
N PRO A 490 42.19 -21.19 2.95
CA PRO A 490 40.85 -21.18 2.38
C PRO A 490 40.17 -19.81 2.42
N HIS A 491 40.37 -19.01 3.48
CA HIS A 491 39.85 -17.64 3.53
C HIS A 491 40.52 -16.73 2.49
N SER A 492 41.84 -16.84 2.27
CA SER A 492 42.53 -16.05 1.25
C SER A 492 42.07 -16.42 -0.16
N VAL A 493 41.83 -17.72 -0.42
CA VAL A 493 41.22 -18.22 -1.67
C VAL A 493 39.81 -17.64 -1.85
N GLY A 494 38.97 -17.70 -0.82
CA GLY A 494 37.62 -17.13 -0.84
C GLY A 494 37.60 -15.63 -1.10
N ASN A 495 38.45 -14.87 -0.42
CA ASN A 495 38.60 -13.42 -0.61
C ASN A 495 39.05 -13.08 -2.04
N ARG A 496 40.01 -13.83 -2.62
CA ARG A 496 40.43 -13.66 -4.02
C ARG A 496 39.28 -13.87 -4.99
N ILE A 497 38.51 -14.94 -4.81
CA ILE A 497 37.39 -15.27 -5.68
C ILE A 497 36.29 -14.21 -5.57
N GLY A 498 35.91 -13.82 -4.34
CA GLY A 498 34.94 -12.74 -4.12
C GLY A 498 35.37 -11.44 -4.80
N ARG A 499 36.65 -11.08 -4.70
CA ARG A 499 37.22 -9.90 -5.39
C ARG A 499 37.17 -10.04 -6.91
N ALA A 500 37.56 -11.19 -7.45
CA ALA A 500 37.55 -11.44 -8.89
C ALA A 500 36.13 -11.34 -9.47
N VAL A 501 35.13 -11.88 -8.79
CA VAL A 501 33.71 -11.77 -9.20
C VAL A 501 33.24 -10.33 -9.17
N ILE A 502 33.58 -9.55 -8.13
CA ILE A 502 33.25 -8.12 -8.07
C ILE A 502 33.89 -7.39 -9.25
N ASP A 503 35.20 -7.53 -9.45
CA ASP A 503 35.94 -6.83 -10.51
C ASP A 503 35.42 -7.19 -11.91
N ALA A 504 35.10 -8.47 -12.15
CA ALA A 504 34.58 -8.94 -13.43
C ALA A 504 33.17 -8.43 -13.75
N THR A 505 32.43 -7.91 -12.77
CA THR A 505 31.00 -7.59 -12.92
C THR A 505 30.64 -6.14 -12.60
N LEU A 506 31.57 -5.31 -12.10
CA LEU A 506 31.30 -3.90 -11.80
C LEU A 506 30.78 -3.11 -13.02
N ASP A 507 31.29 -3.44 -14.21
CA ASP A 507 31.03 -2.73 -15.45
C ASP A 507 30.31 -3.64 -16.48
N ASP A 508 29.47 -4.57 -16.00
CA ASP A 508 28.72 -5.54 -16.81
C ASP A 508 27.45 -5.00 -17.48
N GLY A 509 27.25 -3.68 -17.47
CA GLY A 509 26.05 -3.02 -17.99
C GLY A 509 24.97 -2.71 -16.95
N ALA A 510 25.09 -3.22 -15.71
CA ALA A 510 24.08 -2.99 -14.67
C ALA A 510 24.16 -1.61 -13.99
N ASN A 511 25.28 -0.88 -14.16
CA ASN A 511 25.53 0.43 -13.56
C ASN A 511 25.51 0.45 -12.01
N GLU A 512 26.07 -0.60 -11.38
CA GLU A 512 26.09 -0.76 -9.93
C GLU A 512 26.75 0.40 -9.18
N ARG A 513 27.84 0.98 -9.71
CA ARG A 513 28.56 2.11 -9.08
C ARG A 513 27.66 3.32 -8.82
N ASN A 514 26.58 3.45 -9.59
CA ASN A 514 25.59 4.52 -9.50
C ASN A 514 24.22 3.98 -9.06
N ALA A 515 24.22 2.96 -8.19
CA ALA A 515 23.02 2.37 -7.60
C ALA A 515 22.00 1.86 -8.65
N TYR A 516 22.50 1.34 -9.78
CA TYR A 516 21.69 0.79 -10.87
C TYR A 516 20.78 1.83 -11.55
N ALA A 517 21.15 3.12 -11.50
CA ALA A 517 20.42 4.18 -12.19
C ALA A 517 20.33 3.93 -13.70
N ASP A 518 19.23 4.36 -14.32
CA ASP A 518 19.03 4.27 -15.77
C ASP A 518 20.13 5.03 -16.52
N THR A 519 20.77 4.35 -17.46
CA THR A 519 21.80 4.91 -18.34
C THR A 519 21.28 5.23 -19.75
N THR A 520 20.01 4.93 -20.03
CA THR A 520 19.40 5.08 -21.37
C THR A 520 18.66 6.39 -21.56
N GLY A 521 18.40 7.14 -20.48
CA GLY A 521 17.63 8.38 -20.52
C GLY A 521 16.19 8.18 -20.95
N TYR A 522 15.57 7.05 -20.59
CA TYR A 522 14.23 6.73 -21.04
C TYR A 522 13.20 7.72 -20.48
N VAL A 523 12.36 8.25 -21.37
CA VAL A 523 11.20 9.06 -21.03
C VAL A 523 9.98 8.47 -21.71
N SER A 524 8.92 8.25 -20.93
CA SER A 524 7.63 7.84 -21.47
C SER A 524 7.07 8.91 -22.41
N PRO A 525 6.56 8.56 -23.60
CA PRO A 525 5.87 9.51 -24.46
C PRO A 525 4.49 9.92 -23.89
N ASN A 526 3.95 9.13 -22.96
CA ASN A 526 2.67 9.40 -22.31
C ASN A 526 2.86 10.16 -20.99
N PRO A 527 2.01 11.15 -20.68
CA PRO A 527 1.99 11.82 -19.38
C PRO A 527 1.59 10.83 -18.29
N ALA A 528 2.03 11.07 -17.05
CA ALA A 528 1.72 10.15 -15.95
C ALA A 528 0.22 10.07 -15.67
N LEU A 529 -0.29 8.86 -15.38
CA LEU A 529 -1.67 8.63 -14.97
C LEU A 529 -1.80 8.95 -13.48
N SER A 530 -2.51 10.02 -13.12
CA SER A 530 -3.03 10.18 -11.76
C SER A 530 -4.07 9.09 -11.50
N VAL A 531 -3.72 8.06 -10.73
CA VAL A 531 -4.59 6.89 -10.53
C VAL A 531 -5.89 7.26 -9.84
N ASP A 532 -5.82 8.25 -8.96
CA ASP A 532 -6.96 8.76 -8.25
C ASP A 532 -7.86 9.65 -9.11
N SER A 533 -7.45 10.08 -10.31
CA SER A 533 -8.28 10.83 -11.26
C SER A 533 -9.02 9.91 -12.25
N PRO A 534 -10.18 10.31 -12.79
CA PRO A 534 -10.90 9.51 -13.77
C PRO A 534 -10.26 9.64 -15.16
N GLY A 535 -10.25 8.54 -15.90
CA GLY A 535 -9.80 8.47 -17.27
C GLY A 535 -8.27 8.55 -17.40
N THR A 536 -7.81 8.78 -18.62
CA THR A 536 -6.40 8.95 -18.94
C THR A 536 -6.22 9.64 -20.29
N VAL A 537 -5.03 10.19 -20.53
CA VAL A 537 -4.60 10.70 -21.84
C VAL A 537 -3.39 9.88 -22.29
N LEU A 538 -3.51 9.23 -23.45
CA LEU A 538 -2.42 8.50 -24.10
C LEU A 538 -2.13 9.13 -25.46
N THR A 539 -0.92 9.69 -25.60
CA THR A 539 -0.38 10.18 -26.88
C THR A 539 -0.07 9.02 -27.81
N ASP A 540 0.49 7.94 -27.28
CA ASP A 540 0.65 6.66 -27.98
C ASP A 540 0.08 5.54 -27.09
N PRO A 541 -1.12 5.02 -27.39
CA PRO A 541 -1.76 4.02 -26.55
C PRO A 541 -1.02 2.68 -26.52
N SER A 542 -0.10 2.42 -27.46
CA SER A 542 0.74 1.22 -27.44
C SER A 542 1.95 1.35 -26.50
N ARG A 543 2.22 2.55 -25.98
CA ARG A 543 3.41 2.84 -25.16
C ARG A 543 3.06 3.02 -23.69
N TRP A 544 3.97 2.56 -22.83
CA TRP A 544 3.82 2.57 -21.39
C TRP A 544 3.55 3.96 -20.86
N GLN A 545 2.69 4.04 -19.86
CA GLN A 545 2.35 5.25 -19.14
C GLN A 545 2.75 5.06 -17.67
N PRO A 546 3.62 5.91 -17.11
CA PRO A 546 3.95 5.85 -15.70
C PRO A 546 2.72 6.21 -14.85
N LEU A 547 2.57 5.57 -13.69
CA LEU A 547 1.54 5.95 -12.73
C LEU A 547 2.03 7.07 -11.80
N ASP A 548 1.08 7.87 -11.32
CA ASP A 548 1.26 8.84 -10.24
C ASP A 548 0.28 8.51 -9.12
N LEU A 549 0.84 8.14 -7.97
CA LEU A 549 0.11 7.70 -6.79
C LEU A 549 0.13 8.78 -5.71
N ALA A 550 -0.98 9.03 -5.04
CA ALA A 550 -1.02 9.95 -3.90
C ALA A 550 -0.05 9.53 -2.78
N THR A 551 0.17 8.22 -2.63
CA THR A 551 1.18 7.64 -1.74
C THR A 551 1.72 6.38 -2.40
N ALA A 552 3.03 6.22 -2.47
CA ALA A 552 3.67 5.03 -3.00
C ALA A 552 4.42 4.27 -1.91
N ILE A 553 4.08 2.99 -1.78
CA ILE A 553 4.73 2.05 -0.88
C ILE A 553 4.95 0.79 -1.70
N THR A 554 6.20 0.35 -1.77
CA THR A 554 6.58 -0.88 -2.48
C THR A 554 5.85 -2.11 -1.90
N GLN A 555 5.84 -3.20 -2.68
CA GLN A 555 5.16 -4.43 -2.25
C GLN A 555 5.66 -4.98 -0.91
N ASN A 556 6.94 -4.73 -0.54
CA ASN A 556 7.55 -5.08 0.74
C ASN A 556 7.50 -3.97 1.82
N GLY A 557 6.66 -2.96 1.64
CA GLY A 557 6.35 -1.98 2.70
C GLY A 557 7.29 -0.78 2.79
N ILE A 558 8.26 -0.64 1.87
CA ILE A 558 9.16 0.53 1.82
C ILE A 558 8.42 1.71 1.20
N VAL A 559 8.31 2.82 1.94
CA VAL A 559 7.73 4.10 1.48
C VAL A 559 8.68 4.75 0.47
N LEU A 560 8.13 5.27 -0.63
CA LEU A 560 8.91 5.96 -1.66
C LEU A 560 8.74 7.48 -1.54
N ASP A 561 9.81 8.23 -1.85
CA ASP A 561 9.83 9.71 -1.81
C ASP A 561 8.87 10.37 -2.80
N SER A 562 8.49 9.64 -3.85
CA SER A 562 7.58 10.10 -4.88
C SER A 562 6.61 9.00 -5.31
N GLY A 563 5.37 9.41 -5.55
CA GLY A 563 4.33 8.56 -6.14
C GLY A 563 4.48 8.32 -7.63
N ARG A 564 5.27 9.16 -8.31
CA ARG A 564 5.44 9.09 -9.77
C ARG A 564 6.45 8.02 -10.15
N GLN A 565 5.98 7.05 -10.91
CA GLN A 565 6.79 5.92 -11.37
C GLN A 565 7.89 6.34 -12.35
N GLN A 566 9.04 5.70 -12.20
CA GLN A 566 10.14 5.71 -13.15
C GLN A 566 10.39 4.28 -13.65
N TYR A 567 10.92 4.13 -14.87
CA TYR A 567 11.16 2.80 -15.44
C TYR A 567 12.32 2.10 -14.71
N ILE A 568 11.98 1.15 -13.83
CA ILE A 568 12.95 0.31 -13.14
C ILE A 568 13.68 -0.58 -14.15
N GLY A 569 14.99 -0.39 -14.27
CA GLY A 569 15.89 -1.22 -15.07
C GLY A 569 15.82 -0.96 -16.58
N ALA A 570 15.59 0.27 -17.04
CA ALA A 570 15.49 0.55 -18.48
C ALA A 570 16.74 0.13 -19.30
N ASN A 571 17.92 0.05 -18.68
CA ASN A 571 19.17 -0.44 -19.27
C ASN A 571 19.36 -1.96 -19.16
N TRP A 572 18.47 -2.72 -18.51
CA TRP A 572 18.78 -4.08 -18.05
C TRP A 572 19.03 -5.08 -19.19
N GLY A 573 18.49 -4.83 -20.39
CA GLY A 573 18.80 -5.62 -21.59
C GLY A 573 20.26 -5.50 -22.09
N LEU A 574 21.05 -4.59 -21.51
CA LEU A 574 22.48 -4.40 -21.78
C LEU A 574 23.39 -5.16 -20.81
N VAL A 575 22.83 -5.77 -19.76
CA VAL A 575 23.61 -6.51 -18.77
C VAL A 575 24.20 -7.77 -19.43
N ARG A 576 25.46 -8.09 -19.11
CA ARG A 576 26.15 -9.28 -19.64
C ARG A 576 25.42 -10.56 -19.22
N PRO A 577 24.99 -11.41 -20.17
CA PRO A 577 24.29 -12.65 -19.85
C PRO A 577 25.25 -13.77 -19.40
N PHE A 578 24.68 -14.82 -18.83
CA PHE A 578 25.33 -16.09 -18.51
C PHE A 578 25.41 -17.00 -19.75
N ALA A 579 24.28 -17.33 -20.35
CA ALA A 579 24.12 -18.33 -21.41
C ALA A 579 23.49 -17.80 -22.70
N LEU A 580 22.83 -16.63 -22.68
CA LEU A 580 22.34 -16.01 -23.91
C LEU A 580 23.50 -15.72 -24.89
N PRO A 581 23.32 -16.04 -26.19
CA PRO A 581 24.38 -15.87 -27.18
C PRO A 581 24.65 -14.40 -27.46
N PRO A 582 25.86 -14.03 -27.91
CA PRO A 582 26.12 -12.70 -28.44
C PRO A 582 25.15 -12.35 -29.58
N ARG A 583 24.78 -11.08 -29.68
CA ARG A 583 23.88 -10.56 -30.72
C ARG A 583 24.45 -9.31 -31.37
N ALA A 584 24.09 -9.06 -32.62
CA ALA A 584 24.41 -7.81 -33.29
C ALA A 584 23.76 -6.62 -32.58
N ASP A 585 24.36 -5.43 -32.71
CA ASP A 585 23.79 -4.21 -32.14
C ASP A 585 22.37 -3.98 -32.65
N GLY A 586 21.44 -3.66 -31.74
CA GLY A 586 20.01 -3.50 -32.03
C GLY A 586 19.21 -4.80 -32.28
N ALA A 587 19.84 -5.98 -32.40
CA ALA A 587 19.11 -7.24 -32.60
C ALA A 587 18.38 -7.69 -31.31
N ALA A 588 17.23 -8.34 -31.44
CA ALA A 588 16.53 -8.95 -30.30
C ALA A 588 17.18 -10.30 -29.97
N TYR A 589 17.19 -10.71 -28.69
CA TYR A 589 17.53 -12.11 -28.37
C TYR A 589 16.48 -13.08 -28.93
N PHE A 590 15.21 -12.67 -28.87
CA PHE A 590 14.07 -13.45 -29.32
C PHE A 590 13.21 -12.59 -30.28
N PRO A 591 12.91 -13.06 -31.51
CA PRO A 591 12.22 -12.26 -32.52
C PRO A 591 10.69 -12.22 -32.31
N HIS A 592 10.25 -11.76 -31.15
CA HIS A 592 8.83 -11.54 -30.84
C HIS A 592 8.38 -10.11 -31.14
N VAL A 593 7.07 -9.93 -31.34
CA VAL A 593 6.44 -8.63 -31.57
C VAL A 593 5.43 -8.38 -30.46
N ALA A 594 5.47 -7.19 -29.87
CA ALA A 594 4.48 -6.80 -28.88
C ALA A 594 3.13 -6.45 -29.54
N PRO A 595 2.01 -6.67 -28.84
CA PRO A 595 0.72 -6.21 -29.31
C PRO A 595 0.63 -4.68 -29.45
N SER A 596 -0.06 -4.22 -30.49
CA SER A 596 -0.46 -2.82 -30.68
C SER A 596 -1.80 -2.56 -30.00
N ALA A 597 -1.98 -1.39 -29.38
CA ALA A 597 -3.22 -1.02 -28.70
C ALA A 597 -4.45 -0.92 -29.62
N THR A 598 -4.25 -0.75 -30.94
CA THR A 598 -5.33 -0.56 -31.90
C THR A 598 -5.56 -1.79 -32.79
N GLN A 599 -4.94 -2.92 -32.47
CA GLN A 599 -5.19 -4.16 -33.22
C GLN A 599 -6.51 -4.83 -32.76
N PRO A 600 -7.17 -5.62 -33.63
CA PRO A 600 -8.47 -6.21 -33.33
C PRO A 600 -8.51 -7.07 -32.07
N GLU A 601 -7.42 -7.78 -31.75
CA GLU A 601 -7.34 -8.68 -30.60
C GLU A 601 -7.24 -7.96 -29.25
N MET A 602 -6.95 -6.64 -29.25
CA MET A 602 -6.80 -5.87 -28.01
C MET A 602 -8.11 -5.85 -27.19
N GLY A 603 -9.26 -5.69 -27.86
CA GLY A 603 -10.57 -5.74 -27.20
C GLY A 603 -10.81 -7.06 -26.45
N PRO A 604 -10.73 -8.23 -27.14
CA PRO A 604 -10.82 -9.54 -26.49
C PRO A 604 -9.85 -9.75 -25.32
N TRP A 605 -8.61 -9.26 -25.39
CA TRP A 605 -7.67 -9.38 -24.27
C TRP A 605 -8.05 -8.51 -23.06
N MET A 606 -8.59 -7.31 -23.27
CA MET A 606 -9.12 -6.50 -22.16
C MET A 606 -10.35 -7.14 -21.52
N VAL A 607 -11.22 -7.74 -22.34
CA VAL A 607 -12.37 -8.51 -21.83
C VAL A 607 -11.90 -9.67 -20.96
N ASP A 608 -10.82 -10.36 -21.31
CA ASP A 608 -10.28 -11.44 -20.48
C ASP A 608 -9.81 -10.93 -19.12
N VAL A 609 -9.07 -9.82 -19.07
CA VAL A 609 -8.65 -9.18 -17.80
C VAL A 609 -9.86 -8.85 -16.93
N ILE A 610 -10.85 -8.16 -17.48
CA ILE A 610 -12.07 -7.77 -16.73
C ILE A 610 -12.86 -9.02 -16.29
N ARG A 611 -12.88 -10.08 -17.10
CA ARG A 611 -13.52 -11.35 -16.74
C ARG A 611 -12.79 -12.04 -15.59
N ARG A 612 -11.45 -12.00 -15.53
CA ARG A 612 -10.69 -12.54 -14.38
C ARG A 612 -10.97 -11.74 -13.12
N GLU A 613 -11.09 -10.42 -13.22
CA GLU A 613 -11.50 -9.60 -12.09
C GLU A 613 -12.91 -9.90 -11.60
N ARG A 614 -13.86 -10.14 -12.50
CA ARG A 614 -15.20 -10.60 -12.11
C ARG A 614 -15.17 -11.92 -11.33
N GLN A 615 -14.20 -12.80 -11.61
CA GLN A 615 -14.02 -14.05 -10.86
C GLN A 615 -13.52 -13.81 -9.44
N LEU A 616 -13.01 -12.63 -9.12
CA LEU A 616 -12.69 -12.20 -7.76
C LEU A 616 -13.96 -11.89 -6.94
N ASP A 617 -15.12 -12.45 -7.22
CA ASP A 617 -16.26 -12.33 -6.31
C ASP A 617 -16.26 -13.53 -5.36
N THR A 618 -16.20 -13.28 -4.05
CA THR A 618 -16.29 -14.35 -3.03
C THR A 618 -17.72 -14.65 -2.61
N THR A 619 -18.70 -13.90 -3.10
CA THR A 619 -20.12 -14.05 -2.75
C THR A 619 -20.90 -14.82 -3.81
N THR A 620 -20.33 -15.05 -4.99
CA THR A 620 -20.95 -15.75 -6.11
C THR A 620 -20.02 -16.77 -6.76
N GLY A 621 -20.59 -17.75 -7.46
CA GLY A 621 -19.85 -18.78 -8.20
C GLY A 621 -19.81 -20.13 -7.50
N ASP A 622 -19.77 -21.19 -8.30
CA ASP A 622 -19.66 -22.55 -7.79
C ASP A 622 -18.20 -22.89 -7.46
N PRO A 623 -17.92 -23.59 -6.34
CA PRO A 623 -16.58 -24.06 -6.03
C PRO A 623 -15.99 -24.93 -7.16
N ILE A 624 -14.78 -24.59 -7.59
CA ILE A 624 -14.01 -25.33 -8.59
C ILE A 624 -12.99 -26.25 -7.91
N ASP A 625 -12.63 -27.34 -8.58
CA ASP A 625 -11.56 -28.22 -8.11
C ASP A 625 -10.18 -27.63 -8.46
N LEU A 626 -9.39 -27.32 -7.43
CA LEU A 626 -8.05 -26.76 -7.56
C LEU A 626 -6.94 -27.82 -7.61
N SER A 627 -7.28 -29.10 -7.47
CA SER A 627 -6.28 -30.16 -7.44
C SER A 627 -5.56 -30.29 -8.79
N PRO A 628 -4.34 -30.86 -8.82
CA PRO A 628 -3.67 -31.18 -10.08
C PRO A 628 -4.46 -32.17 -10.94
N GLY A 629 -5.46 -32.86 -10.37
CA GLY A 629 -6.42 -33.70 -11.10
C GLY A 629 -7.23 -32.94 -12.15
N SER A 630 -7.50 -31.65 -11.91
CA SER A 630 -8.40 -30.82 -12.70
C SER A 630 -7.73 -29.54 -13.25
N MET A 631 -6.56 -29.16 -12.73
CA MET A 631 -5.82 -27.94 -13.11
C MET A 631 -4.38 -28.23 -13.54
N GLY A 632 -3.86 -27.39 -14.44
CA GLY A 632 -2.50 -27.52 -14.98
C GLY A 632 -2.42 -28.40 -16.22
N ASN A 633 -1.23 -28.88 -16.53
CA ASN A 633 -0.89 -29.65 -17.74
C ASN A 633 -1.21 -28.87 -19.04
N ASN A 634 -0.83 -27.59 -19.08
CA ASN A 634 -1.00 -26.76 -20.27
C ASN A 634 0.13 -26.99 -21.27
N SER A 635 -0.19 -26.78 -22.55
CA SER A 635 0.81 -26.58 -23.59
C SER A 635 1.64 -25.31 -23.33
N LEU A 636 2.91 -25.29 -23.75
CA LEU A 636 3.79 -24.14 -23.56
C LEU A 636 3.19 -22.86 -24.18
N GLY A 637 2.97 -21.85 -23.34
CA GLY A 637 2.41 -20.57 -23.77
C GLY A 637 0.93 -20.65 -24.13
N ALA A 638 0.18 -21.47 -23.41
CA ALA A 638 -1.27 -21.61 -23.47
C ALA A 638 -1.86 -21.88 -22.06
N ASP A 639 -3.19 -21.85 -21.97
CA ASP A 639 -3.97 -22.24 -20.79
C ASP A 639 -5.05 -23.28 -21.19
N ASP A 640 -4.64 -24.31 -21.92
CA ASP A 640 -5.48 -25.35 -22.54
C ASP A 640 -5.53 -26.67 -21.76
N GLY A 641 -4.82 -26.73 -20.64
CA GLY A 641 -4.69 -27.92 -19.80
C GLY A 641 -5.98 -28.33 -19.10
N ARG A 642 -6.03 -29.62 -18.72
CA ARG A 642 -7.17 -30.27 -18.03
C ARG A 642 -6.73 -31.03 -16.78
N GLY A 643 -5.53 -30.77 -16.27
CA GLY A 643 -4.93 -31.49 -15.17
C GLY A 643 -4.39 -32.88 -15.54
N ARG A 644 -3.97 -33.61 -14.51
CA ARG A 644 -3.40 -34.95 -14.52
C ARG A 644 -4.20 -35.81 -13.54
N PRO A 645 -5.00 -36.80 -13.97
CA PRO A 645 -5.89 -37.52 -13.05
C PRO A 645 -5.16 -38.32 -11.97
N MET A 646 -3.94 -38.77 -12.23
CA MET A 646 -3.13 -39.61 -11.33
C MET A 646 -1.81 -38.96 -10.98
N ASN A 647 -1.39 -39.09 -9.72
CA ASN A 647 -0.04 -38.77 -9.28
C ASN A 647 0.91 -39.87 -9.79
N PRO A 648 1.93 -39.54 -10.60
CA PRO A 648 2.80 -40.55 -11.22
C PRO A 648 3.78 -41.19 -10.23
N VAL A 649 4.01 -40.59 -9.07
CA VAL A 649 4.92 -41.11 -8.04
C VAL A 649 4.18 -42.10 -7.12
N THR A 650 2.94 -41.78 -6.75
CA THR A 650 2.15 -42.63 -5.82
C THR A 650 1.22 -43.62 -6.52
N GLY A 651 0.90 -43.38 -7.80
CA GLY A 651 -0.09 -44.15 -8.56
C GLY A 651 -1.54 -43.91 -8.14
N GLN A 652 -1.79 -42.97 -7.22
CA GLN A 652 -3.13 -42.63 -6.72
C GLN A 652 -3.71 -41.40 -7.42
N PRO A 653 -5.04 -41.26 -7.52
CA PRO A 653 -5.65 -40.04 -8.02
C PRO A 653 -5.37 -38.85 -7.10
N TYR A 654 -5.24 -37.65 -7.66
CA TYR A 654 -5.20 -36.44 -6.83
C TYR A 654 -6.57 -36.24 -6.17
N ALA A 655 -6.56 -35.96 -4.87
CA ALA A 655 -7.79 -35.69 -4.14
C ALA A 655 -8.39 -34.34 -4.60
N PRO A 656 -9.67 -34.28 -5.01
CA PRO A 656 -10.30 -33.02 -5.38
C PRO A 656 -10.29 -32.01 -4.24
N GLN A 657 -10.03 -30.74 -4.57
CA GLN A 657 -9.96 -29.65 -3.62
C GLN A 657 -10.88 -28.51 -4.07
N ARG A 658 -12.06 -28.41 -3.46
CA ARG A 658 -13.09 -27.46 -3.86
C ARG A 658 -12.86 -26.11 -3.19
N ALA A 659 -12.75 -25.03 -3.96
CA ALA A 659 -12.68 -23.67 -3.45
C ALA A 659 -13.38 -22.68 -4.38
N LEU A 660 -13.83 -21.55 -3.82
CA LEU A 660 -14.46 -20.50 -4.60
C LEU A 660 -13.45 -19.89 -5.59
N PRO A 661 -13.86 -19.62 -6.85
CA PRO A 661 -13.00 -18.91 -7.80
C PRO A 661 -12.49 -17.56 -7.27
N GLY A 662 -13.30 -16.87 -6.45
CA GLY A 662 -12.92 -15.60 -5.84
C GLY A 662 -11.80 -15.72 -4.80
N ASP A 663 -11.82 -16.76 -3.98
CA ASP A 663 -10.73 -17.01 -3.03
C ASP A 663 -9.47 -17.47 -3.77
N PHE A 664 -9.62 -18.37 -4.75
CA PHE A 664 -8.51 -18.83 -5.58
C PHE A 664 -7.81 -17.69 -6.32
N GLY A 665 -8.56 -16.83 -7.01
CA GLY A 665 -8.00 -15.73 -7.80
C GLY A 665 -7.21 -14.71 -6.97
N ARG A 666 -7.70 -14.40 -5.75
CA ARG A 666 -6.99 -13.49 -4.82
C ARG A 666 -5.71 -14.10 -4.29
N VAL A 667 -5.80 -15.34 -3.81
CA VAL A 667 -4.63 -16.07 -3.27
C VAL A 667 -3.59 -16.25 -4.36
N LEU A 668 -4.01 -16.61 -5.57
CA LEU A 668 -3.13 -16.75 -6.73
C LEU A 668 -2.43 -15.43 -7.05
N ALA A 669 -3.17 -14.31 -7.10
CA ALA A 669 -2.62 -12.99 -7.39
C ALA A 669 -1.64 -12.51 -6.31
N GLU A 670 -1.93 -12.68 -5.02
CA GLU A 670 -1.04 -12.25 -3.93
C GLU A 670 0.17 -13.17 -3.73
N PHE A 671 0.01 -14.50 -3.87
CA PHE A 671 1.12 -15.46 -3.75
C PHE A 671 2.22 -15.21 -4.78
N TRP A 672 1.83 -15.01 -6.04
CA TRP A 672 2.78 -14.74 -7.13
C TRP A 672 3.04 -13.24 -7.33
N ALA A 673 2.46 -12.34 -6.52
CA ALA A 673 2.88 -10.95 -6.43
C ALA A 673 4.14 -10.77 -5.59
N ASP A 674 4.54 -11.80 -4.84
CA ASP A 674 5.65 -11.78 -3.89
C ASP A 674 5.48 -10.58 -2.93
N GLY A 675 4.46 -10.61 -2.07
CA GLY A 675 3.97 -9.48 -1.24
C GLY A 675 4.93 -8.90 -0.18
N PRO A 676 4.49 -8.57 1.06
CA PRO A 676 5.27 -7.78 2.03
C PRO A 676 6.61 -8.38 2.46
N HIS A 677 6.80 -9.67 2.24
CA HIS A 677 8.04 -10.41 2.52
C HIS A 677 8.75 -10.87 1.23
N SER A 678 8.55 -10.13 0.14
CA SER A 678 9.04 -10.45 -1.21
C SER A 678 10.51 -10.84 -1.29
N GLU A 679 10.81 -11.98 -1.89
CA GLU A 679 12.13 -12.30 -2.44
C GLU A 679 12.25 -11.91 -3.92
N THR A 680 11.23 -11.25 -4.48
CA THR A 680 10.98 -11.06 -5.93
C THR A 680 10.92 -12.40 -6.69
N PRO A 681 10.46 -12.42 -7.96
CA PRO A 681 10.33 -13.69 -8.68
C PRO A 681 11.58 -14.58 -8.71
N PRO A 682 12.81 -14.06 -8.99
CA PRO A 682 14.00 -14.91 -8.96
C PRO A 682 14.29 -15.52 -7.58
N GLY A 683 14.02 -14.79 -6.49
CA GLY A 683 14.21 -15.29 -5.13
C GLY A 683 13.15 -16.31 -4.72
N HIS A 684 11.89 -16.11 -5.12
CA HIS A 684 10.82 -17.10 -4.89
C HIS A 684 11.20 -18.46 -5.48
N TRP A 685 11.75 -18.49 -6.70
CA TRP A 685 12.22 -19.75 -7.30
C TRP A 685 13.44 -20.37 -6.59
N ASN A 686 14.24 -19.60 -5.87
CA ASN A 686 15.25 -20.16 -4.95
C ASN A 686 14.57 -20.82 -3.74
N VAL A 687 13.54 -20.19 -3.16
CA VAL A 687 12.76 -20.78 -2.06
C VAL A 687 12.12 -22.10 -2.49
N LEU A 688 11.55 -22.19 -3.70
CA LEU A 688 11.00 -23.45 -4.23
C LEU A 688 12.10 -24.50 -4.46
N ALA A 689 13.23 -24.15 -5.06
CA ALA A 689 14.34 -25.07 -5.27
C ALA A 689 14.91 -25.64 -3.95
N ASN A 690 14.95 -24.78 -2.93
CA ASN A 690 15.30 -25.11 -1.57
C ASN A 690 14.31 -26.12 -0.95
N GLN A 691 13.00 -25.85 -1.04
CA GLN A 691 11.96 -26.76 -0.57
C GLN A 691 12.00 -28.12 -1.27
N VAL A 692 12.25 -28.15 -2.58
CA VAL A 692 12.44 -29.40 -3.35
C VAL A 692 13.61 -30.20 -2.78
N SER A 693 14.74 -29.53 -2.53
CA SER A 693 15.95 -30.18 -2.01
C SER A 693 15.79 -30.67 -0.56
N ASP A 694 14.94 -30.00 0.22
CA ASP A 694 14.63 -30.34 1.62
C ASP A 694 13.51 -31.39 1.75
N SER A 695 12.86 -31.74 0.64
CA SER A 695 11.74 -32.67 0.65
C SER A 695 12.15 -34.05 1.19
N PRO A 696 11.35 -34.66 2.10
CA PRO A 696 11.66 -35.97 2.65
C PRO A 696 11.88 -37.01 1.56
N GLY A 697 13.01 -37.72 1.63
CA GLY A 697 13.37 -38.76 0.66
C GLY A 697 13.89 -38.25 -0.69
N PHE A 698 14.05 -36.93 -0.88
CA PHE A 698 14.68 -36.40 -2.09
C PHE A 698 16.13 -36.87 -2.20
N ALA A 699 16.39 -37.70 -3.21
CA ALA A 699 17.74 -38.15 -3.53
C ALA A 699 18.43 -37.08 -4.38
N ARG A 700 19.47 -36.42 -3.84
CA ARG A 700 20.29 -35.41 -4.53
C ARG A 700 21.14 -36.03 -5.66
N ARG A 701 20.48 -36.58 -6.67
CA ARG A 701 21.09 -37.19 -7.86
C ARG A 701 20.95 -36.22 -9.01
N TRP A 702 22.08 -35.84 -9.62
CA TRP A 702 22.09 -34.91 -10.74
C TRP A 702 21.39 -35.56 -11.94
N HIS A 703 20.37 -34.91 -12.49
CA HIS A 703 19.44 -35.49 -13.49
C HIS A 703 18.63 -36.70 -12.99
N GLY A 704 18.49 -36.89 -11.68
CA GLY A 704 17.83 -38.07 -11.11
C GLY A 704 18.63 -39.37 -11.24
N GLU A 705 19.83 -39.31 -11.83
CA GLU A 705 20.68 -40.46 -12.14
C GLU A 705 22.03 -40.41 -11.40
N GLY A 706 22.78 -41.52 -11.46
CA GLY A 706 24.13 -41.58 -10.87
C GLY A 706 24.14 -41.51 -9.34
N PRO A 707 25.33 -41.45 -8.70
CA PRO A 707 25.45 -41.42 -7.25
C PRO A 707 24.84 -40.14 -6.64
N ALA A 708 24.31 -40.26 -5.42
CA ALA A 708 23.83 -39.09 -4.68
C ALA A 708 25.01 -38.16 -4.33
N LEU A 709 24.82 -36.87 -4.60
CA LEU A 709 25.73 -35.81 -4.23
C LEU A 709 25.59 -35.48 -2.74
N ASP A 710 26.67 -35.05 -2.12
CA ASP A 710 26.58 -34.40 -0.83
C ASP A 710 25.80 -33.07 -0.95
N PRO A 711 25.18 -32.57 0.14
CA PRO A 711 24.35 -31.38 0.08
C PRO A 711 25.05 -30.14 -0.49
N LEU A 712 26.34 -29.95 -0.18
CA LEU A 712 27.07 -28.77 -0.68
C LEU A 712 27.28 -28.85 -2.19
N ALA A 713 27.73 -30.01 -2.70
CA ALA A 713 27.91 -30.21 -4.13
C ALA A 713 26.59 -30.08 -4.91
N TRP A 714 25.46 -30.55 -4.35
CA TRP A 714 24.14 -30.32 -4.94
C TRP A 714 23.79 -28.83 -4.99
N ASP A 715 23.88 -28.13 -3.87
CA ASP A 715 23.42 -26.74 -3.76
C ASP A 715 24.21 -25.79 -4.68
N VAL A 716 25.54 -25.91 -4.75
CA VAL A 716 26.35 -25.03 -5.63
C VAL A 716 26.05 -25.27 -7.12
N ARG A 717 25.78 -26.53 -7.53
CA ARG A 717 25.41 -26.87 -8.91
C ARG A 717 24.01 -26.37 -9.24
N ALA A 718 23.05 -26.60 -8.34
CA ALA A 718 21.67 -26.18 -8.51
C ALA A 718 21.55 -24.66 -8.60
N TYR A 719 22.22 -23.92 -7.71
CA TYR A 719 22.18 -22.46 -7.72
C TYR A 719 22.89 -21.86 -8.94
N LEU A 720 24.00 -22.44 -9.41
CA LEU A 720 24.65 -21.97 -10.64
C LEU A 720 23.68 -22.05 -11.83
N ALA A 721 23.01 -23.19 -12.02
CA ALA A 721 22.07 -23.38 -13.11
C ALA A 721 20.81 -22.50 -12.96
N LEU A 722 20.19 -22.50 -11.77
CA LEU A 722 18.95 -21.77 -11.49
C LEU A 722 19.14 -20.27 -11.59
N ASN A 723 20.17 -19.74 -10.92
CA ASN A 723 20.38 -18.31 -10.87
C ASN A 723 20.99 -17.78 -12.17
N GLY A 724 21.75 -18.60 -12.91
CA GLY A 724 22.12 -18.29 -14.29
C GLY A 724 20.90 -18.13 -15.19
N ALA A 725 19.92 -19.04 -15.09
CA ALA A 725 18.67 -18.96 -15.86
C ALA A 725 17.83 -17.73 -15.50
N THR A 726 17.67 -17.44 -14.20
CA THR A 726 16.90 -16.26 -13.79
C THR A 726 17.61 -14.94 -14.12
N HIS A 727 18.94 -14.87 -14.07
CA HIS A 727 19.71 -13.71 -14.55
C HIS A 727 19.47 -13.42 -16.02
N ASP A 728 19.55 -14.45 -16.88
CA ASP A 728 19.29 -14.32 -18.31
C ASP A 728 17.81 -14.03 -18.61
N ALA A 729 16.89 -14.58 -17.82
CA ALA A 729 15.47 -14.30 -17.93
C ALA A 729 15.18 -12.81 -17.67
N ALA A 730 15.86 -12.19 -16.68
CA ALA A 730 15.76 -10.75 -16.45
C ALA A 730 16.24 -9.96 -17.68
N ILE A 731 17.39 -10.32 -18.24
CA ILE A 731 17.98 -9.63 -19.40
C ILE A 731 17.05 -9.72 -20.61
N ALA A 732 16.57 -10.93 -20.93
CA ALA A 732 15.68 -11.16 -22.06
C ALA A 732 14.34 -10.42 -21.91
N ALA A 733 13.71 -10.51 -20.74
CA ALA A 733 12.43 -9.86 -20.49
C ALA A 733 12.56 -8.32 -20.53
N TRP A 734 13.57 -7.74 -19.88
CA TRP A 734 13.75 -6.29 -19.86
C TRP A 734 14.20 -5.73 -21.20
N GLU A 735 14.91 -6.52 -22.02
CA GLU A 735 15.18 -6.10 -23.39
C GLU A 735 13.91 -5.94 -24.20
N LEU A 736 13.01 -6.94 -24.18
CA LEU A 736 11.71 -6.85 -24.86
C LEU A 736 10.87 -5.69 -24.30
N LYS A 737 10.85 -5.52 -22.97
CA LYS A 737 10.17 -4.37 -22.34
C LYS A 737 10.74 -3.04 -22.79
N ARG A 738 12.07 -2.91 -22.95
CA ARG A 738 12.70 -1.67 -23.41
C ARG A 738 12.52 -1.43 -24.90
N ARG A 739 12.44 -2.49 -25.71
CA ARG A 739 12.20 -2.42 -27.16
C ARG A 739 10.78 -1.93 -27.47
N PHE A 740 9.78 -2.53 -26.83
CA PHE A 740 8.38 -2.26 -27.14
C PHE A 740 7.74 -1.24 -26.22
N THR A 741 8.22 -1.15 -24.98
CA THR A 741 7.68 -0.25 -23.95
C THR A 741 6.16 -0.31 -23.90
N SER A 742 5.58 -1.51 -23.92
CA SER A 742 4.13 -1.68 -24.10
C SER A 742 3.31 -1.19 -22.90
N SER A 743 2.11 -0.68 -23.20
CA SER A 743 1.11 -0.25 -22.21
C SER A 743 0.70 -1.34 -21.22
N ARG A 744 0.14 -0.90 -20.10
CA ARG A 744 -0.43 -1.76 -19.05
C ARG A 744 -1.96 -1.75 -19.12
N PRO A 745 -2.65 -2.79 -18.61
CA PRO A 745 -4.11 -2.86 -18.66
C PRO A 745 -4.82 -1.65 -18.05
N ILE A 746 -4.35 -1.09 -16.93
CA ILE A 746 -4.98 0.11 -16.34
C ILE A 746 -5.04 1.31 -17.29
N SER A 747 -3.96 1.57 -18.03
CA SER A 747 -3.92 2.64 -19.03
C SER A 747 -4.87 2.35 -20.19
N LEU A 748 -4.86 1.11 -20.69
CA LEU A 748 -5.67 0.71 -21.83
C LEU A 748 -7.17 0.66 -21.50
N ILE A 749 -7.58 0.03 -20.40
CA ILE A 749 -8.98 -0.04 -19.97
C ILE A 749 -9.55 1.36 -19.75
N ARG A 750 -8.83 2.24 -19.03
CA ARG A 750 -9.29 3.61 -18.80
C ARG A 750 -9.36 4.43 -20.09
N TRP A 751 -8.40 4.26 -21.00
CA TRP A 751 -8.40 4.94 -22.30
C TRP A 751 -9.55 4.45 -23.19
N MET A 752 -9.70 3.14 -23.34
CA MET A 752 -10.77 2.52 -24.15
C MET A 752 -12.15 2.87 -23.60
N ALA A 753 -12.35 2.81 -22.28
CA ALA A 753 -13.61 3.20 -21.65
C ALA A 753 -13.89 4.71 -21.79
N GLY A 754 -12.85 5.55 -21.75
CA GLY A 754 -12.96 7.00 -21.98
C GLY A 754 -13.34 7.35 -23.43
N LEU A 755 -13.01 6.50 -24.40
CA LEU A 755 -13.46 6.64 -25.79
C LEU A 755 -14.91 6.20 -26.01
N GLY A 756 -15.45 5.36 -25.11
CA GLY A 756 -16.80 4.81 -25.21
C GLY A 756 -16.81 3.32 -25.57
N GLN A 757 -17.88 2.86 -26.22
CA GLN A 757 -18.10 1.45 -26.55
C GLN A 757 -17.72 1.11 -27.99
N SER A 758 -17.35 -0.13 -28.30
CA SER A 758 -16.94 -0.57 -29.66
C SER A 758 -17.80 -1.68 -30.28
N SER A 759 -18.92 -2.02 -29.67
CA SER A 759 -19.78 -3.14 -30.10
C SER A 759 -20.86 -2.77 -31.12
N ASP A 760 -21.45 -1.59 -31.03
CA ASP A 760 -22.52 -1.13 -31.92
C ASP A 760 -22.17 0.22 -32.56
N PRO A 761 -21.77 0.25 -33.84
CA PRO A 761 -21.48 1.49 -34.58
C PRO A 761 -22.61 2.50 -34.67
N SER A 762 -23.86 2.08 -34.41
CA SER A 762 -25.05 2.93 -34.47
C SER A 762 -25.48 3.48 -33.12
N ALA A 763 -24.94 2.95 -32.01
CA ALA A 763 -25.30 3.37 -30.66
C ALA A 763 -24.46 4.58 -30.19
N PRO A 764 -24.99 5.41 -29.26
CA PRO A 764 -24.25 6.52 -28.68
C PRO A 764 -22.92 6.10 -28.03
N GLY A 765 -21.91 6.97 -28.15
CA GLY A 765 -20.58 6.70 -27.59
C GLY A 765 -19.81 5.60 -28.32
N TYR A 766 -20.16 5.27 -29.57
CA TYR A 766 -19.35 4.35 -30.37
C TYR A 766 -17.97 4.94 -30.69
N HIS A 767 -16.93 4.14 -30.49
CA HIS A 767 -15.59 4.39 -31.00
C HIS A 767 -14.94 3.04 -31.37
N PRO A 768 -14.24 2.92 -32.52
CA PRO A 768 -13.66 1.64 -32.94
C PRO A 768 -12.59 1.08 -31.98
N ASN A 769 -11.88 1.97 -31.28
CA ASN A 769 -10.95 1.60 -30.20
C ASN A 769 -11.57 1.68 -28.79
N GLY A 770 -12.90 1.80 -28.70
CA GLY A 770 -13.64 1.77 -27.43
C GLY A 770 -13.63 0.39 -26.79
N LEU A 771 -14.15 0.29 -25.57
CA LEU A 771 -14.24 -0.99 -24.86
C LEU A 771 -15.44 -1.80 -25.39
N PRO A 772 -15.27 -3.08 -25.74
CA PRO A 772 -16.38 -3.89 -26.25
C PRO A 772 -17.38 -4.21 -25.13
N LEU A 773 -18.66 -4.04 -25.41
CA LEU A 773 -19.75 -4.40 -24.50
C LEU A 773 -19.90 -5.92 -24.42
N VAL A 774 -20.05 -6.41 -23.19
CA VAL A 774 -20.29 -7.81 -22.86
C VAL A 774 -21.37 -7.82 -21.77
N PRO A 775 -22.61 -8.28 -22.07
CA PRO A 775 -23.70 -8.27 -21.09
C PRO A 775 -23.30 -8.94 -19.77
N GLY A 776 -23.60 -8.28 -18.64
CA GLY A 776 -23.25 -8.75 -17.31
C GLY A 776 -21.76 -8.60 -16.93
N LEU A 777 -20.94 -7.94 -17.75
CA LEU A 777 -19.51 -7.74 -17.49
C LEU A 777 -19.03 -6.33 -17.87
N ILE A 778 -19.33 -5.86 -19.09
CA ILE A 778 -18.99 -4.54 -19.61
C ILE A 778 -20.25 -3.96 -20.24
N GLU A 779 -20.78 -2.89 -19.65
CA GLU A 779 -22.06 -2.32 -20.06
C GLU A 779 -21.96 -0.81 -20.20
N GLN A 780 -22.95 -0.22 -20.86
CA GLN A 780 -23.15 1.22 -20.86
C GLN A 780 -24.29 1.56 -19.90
N VAL A 781 -24.13 2.61 -19.10
CA VAL A 781 -25.16 3.03 -18.15
C VAL A 781 -26.35 3.62 -18.91
N THR A 782 -27.49 2.95 -18.83
CA THR A 782 -28.77 3.44 -19.39
C THR A 782 -29.69 3.96 -18.29
N ALA A 783 -30.69 4.76 -18.66
CA ALA A 783 -31.75 5.20 -17.75
C ALA A 783 -32.48 4.04 -17.08
N ALA A 784 -32.70 2.92 -17.80
CA ALA A 784 -33.32 1.73 -17.25
C ALA A 784 -32.39 1.01 -16.26
N SER A 785 -31.12 0.79 -16.62
CA SER A 785 -30.16 0.10 -15.76
C SER A 785 -29.81 0.86 -14.47
N SER A 786 -29.99 2.19 -14.48
CA SER A 786 -29.67 3.09 -13.37
C SER A 786 -30.90 3.62 -12.62
N ALA A 787 -32.09 3.10 -12.90
CA ALA A 787 -33.26 3.40 -12.10
C ALA A 787 -33.07 2.88 -10.65
N PRO A 788 -33.77 3.46 -9.65
CA PRO A 788 -33.68 2.98 -8.26
C PRO A 788 -33.91 1.47 -8.14
N GLY A 789 -33.04 0.79 -7.38
CA GLY A 789 -33.08 -0.67 -7.20
C GLY A 789 -32.52 -1.50 -8.37
N GLN A 790 -32.05 -0.87 -9.44
CA GLN A 790 -31.39 -1.56 -10.56
C GLN A 790 -29.87 -1.62 -10.37
N ARG A 791 -29.21 -2.50 -11.14
CA ARG A 791 -27.78 -2.81 -11.01
C ARG A 791 -26.83 -1.61 -11.14
N HIS A 792 -27.20 -0.56 -11.87
CA HIS A 792 -26.41 0.67 -12.02
C HIS A 792 -27.01 1.85 -11.24
N ALA A 793 -27.87 1.62 -10.24
CA ALA A 793 -28.56 2.70 -9.51
C ALA A 793 -27.60 3.75 -8.94
N ARG A 794 -26.46 3.31 -8.37
CA ARG A 794 -25.41 4.21 -7.86
C ARG A 794 -24.63 4.99 -8.92
N LEU A 795 -24.83 4.64 -10.19
CA LEU A 795 -24.17 5.25 -11.34
C LEU A 795 -25.13 6.10 -12.17
N ALA A 796 -26.32 6.42 -11.66
CA ALA A 796 -27.35 7.16 -12.39
C ALA A 796 -26.92 8.54 -12.92
N ARG A 797 -25.92 9.18 -12.30
CA ARG A 797 -25.30 10.43 -12.80
C ARG A 797 -24.46 10.19 -14.07
N TYR A 798 -23.91 9.00 -14.26
CA TYR A 798 -22.94 8.67 -15.30
C TYR A 798 -23.58 7.96 -16.50
N ARG A 799 -24.78 8.38 -16.90
CA ARG A 799 -25.46 7.83 -18.09
C ARG A 799 -24.54 7.91 -19.31
N ASP A 800 -24.68 6.92 -20.19
CA ASP A 800 -23.91 6.75 -21.43
C ASP A 800 -22.42 6.43 -21.24
N GLN A 801 -21.90 6.39 -20.01
CA GLN A 801 -20.53 5.94 -19.74
C GLN A 801 -20.43 4.40 -19.71
N VAL A 802 -19.26 3.90 -20.10
CA VAL A 802 -18.93 2.47 -20.01
C VAL A 802 -18.54 2.10 -18.58
N VAL A 803 -19.15 1.04 -18.07
CA VAL A 803 -18.92 0.46 -16.74
C VAL A 803 -18.48 -0.99 -16.87
N VAL A 804 -17.68 -1.43 -15.93
CA VAL A 804 -17.13 -2.79 -15.86
C VAL A 804 -17.46 -3.40 -14.50
N LEU A 805 -17.80 -4.67 -14.47
CA LEU A 805 -18.05 -5.41 -13.24
C LEU A 805 -16.73 -6.04 -12.77
N GLY A 806 -16.10 -5.46 -11.77
CA GLY A 806 -14.76 -5.84 -11.31
C GLY A 806 -14.50 -5.45 -9.85
N TRP A 807 -13.26 -5.61 -9.40
CA TRP A 807 -12.89 -5.25 -8.02
C TRP A 807 -13.02 -3.74 -7.81
N VAL A 808 -13.62 -3.33 -6.68
CA VAL A 808 -13.90 -1.90 -6.42
C VAL A 808 -12.72 -1.14 -5.81
N GLY A 809 -11.65 -1.85 -5.44
CA GLY A 809 -10.46 -1.30 -4.79
C GLY A 809 -10.29 -1.77 -3.34
N GLU A 810 -9.11 -1.47 -2.78
CA GLU A 810 -8.75 -1.78 -1.37
C GLU A 810 -9.81 -1.18 -0.43
N PRO A 811 -10.39 -1.95 0.50
CA PRO A 811 -11.36 -1.44 1.46
C PRO A 811 -10.69 -0.51 2.48
N GLY A 812 -11.48 0.26 3.22
CA GLY A 812 -10.95 1.19 4.22
C GLY A 812 -10.04 0.52 5.26
N ASP A 813 -10.43 -0.65 5.76
CA ASP A 813 -9.61 -1.51 6.63
C ASP A 813 -9.38 -2.88 6.00
N PRO A 814 -8.23 -3.10 5.33
CA PRO A 814 -7.94 -4.37 4.68
C PRO A 814 -7.79 -5.54 5.67
N ARG A 815 -7.63 -5.30 6.98
CA ARG A 815 -7.53 -6.39 7.98
C ARG A 815 -8.88 -7.01 8.31
N THR A 816 -9.95 -6.24 8.20
CA THR A 816 -11.27 -6.62 8.71
C THR A 816 -12.35 -6.59 7.64
N GLN A 817 -12.10 -5.99 6.49
CA GLN A 817 -13.08 -5.78 5.43
C GLN A 817 -12.64 -6.40 4.10
N VAL A 818 -13.61 -6.65 3.23
CA VAL A 818 -13.44 -7.08 1.83
C VAL A 818 -13.93 -5.95 0.93
N GLY A 819 -13.18 -5.57 -0.10
CA GLY A 819 -13.58 -4.57 -1.09
C GLY A 819 -14.73 -5.09 -1.96
N GLY A 820 -14.64 -6.34 -2.41
CA GLY A 820 -15.69 -7.00 -3.20
C GLY A 820 -15.69 -6.60 -4.69
N VAL A 821 -16.69 -7.09 -5.42
CA VAL A 821 -16.87 -6.87 -6.87
C VAL A 821 -18.19 -6.18 -7.14
N ASP A 822 -18.16 -5.07 -7.89
CA ASP A 822 -19.34 -4.30 -8.27
C ASP A 822 -19.08 -3.45 -9.53
N TRP A 823 -20.11 -2.81 -10.07
CA TRP A 823 -20.04 -2.00 -11.30
C TRP A 823 -19.23 -0.72 -11.10
N VAL A 824 -18.02 -0.65 -11.65
CA VAL A 824 -17.18 0.55 -11.61
C VAL A 824 -17.18 1.24 -12.98
N ARG A 825 -17.04 2.56 -13.02
CA ARG A 825 -16.79 3.24 -14.30
C ARG A 825 -15.47 2.73 -14.87
N GLY A 826 -15.43 2.39 -16.16
CA GLY A 826 -14.21 1.89 -16.78
C GLY A 826 -13.06 2.91 -16.70
N ILE A 827 -13.37 4.19 -16.63
CA ILE A 827 -12.43 5.30 -16.43
C ILE A 827 -11.86 5.39 -15.00
N ASP A 828 -12.49 4.77 -13.99
CA ASP A 828 -11.99 4.70 -12.60
C ASP A 828 -11.35 3.36 -12.26
N TRP A 829 -11.45 2.37 -13.16
CA TRP A 829 -11.02 1.00 -12.97
C TRP A 829 -9.58 0.94 -12.47
N VAL A 830 -9.33 0.02 -11.54
CA VAL A 830 -8.01 -0.30 -11.01
C VAL A 830 -7.87 -1.81 -10.93
N PRO A 831 -6.66 -2.35 -11.18
CA PRO A 831 -6.39 -3.77 -11.01
C PRO A 831 -6.45 -4.19 -9.54
N TYR A 832 -6.66 -5.48 -9.27
CA TYR A 832 -6.51 -6.10 -7.94
C TYR A 832 -5.07 -5.99 -7.40
N GLN A 833 -4.77 -4.84 -6.82
CA GLN A 833 -3.49 -4.41 -6.26
C GLN A 833 -3.70 -3.37 -5.16
N ARG A 834 -2.78 -3.25 -4.21
CA ARG A 834 -2.84 -2.21 -3.16
C ARG A 834 -2.87 -0.81 -3.77
N ARG A 835 -3.58 0.12 -3.12
CA ARG A 835 -3.68 1.52 -3.57
C ARG A 835 -2.30 2.20 -3.67
N THR A 836 -1.36 1.77 -2.84
CA THR A 836 0.01 2.31 -2.80
C THR A 836 0.98 1.62 -3.76
N PHE A 837 0.54 0.57 -4.46
CA PHE A 837 1.32 -0.20 -5.43
C PHE A 837 0.40 -0.78 -6.51
N VAL A 838 -0.11 0.08 -7.40
CA VAL A 838 -1.21 -0.32 -8.30
C VAL A 838 -0.75 -1.15 -9.50
N THR A 839 0.47 -0.95 -9.99
CA THR A 839 1.08 -1.75 -11.07
C THR A 839 2.60 -1.57 -11.00
N PRO A 840 3.43 -2.59 -11.28
CA PRO A 840 4.88 -2.42 -11.26
C PRO A 840 5.39 -1.35 -12.24
N ALA A 841 6.42 -0.60 -11.82
CA ALA A 841 6.97 0.57 -12.52
C ALA A 841 7.86 0.21 -13.73
N PHE A 842 7.31 -0.55 -14.67
CA PHE A 842 7.94 -0.91 -15.94
C PHE A 842 6.90 -1.37 -16.99
N PRO A 843 7.22 -1.32 -18.29
CA PRO A 843 6.32 -1.73 -19.38
C PRO A 843 5.76 -3.15 -19.27
N GLY A 844 4.62 -3.40 -19.93
CA GLY A 844 3.90 -4.68 -19.90
C GLY A 844 4.64 -5.83 -20.59
N PHE A 845 4.84 -5.73 -21.90
CA PHE A 845 5.32 -6.86 -22.71
C PHE A 845 6.85 -7.05 -22.59
N VAL A 846 7.37 -8.23 -22.24
CA VAL A 846 6.68 -9.47 -21.80
C VAL A 846 6.58 -9.54 -20.28
N SER A 847 5.75 -10.41 -19.73
CA SER A 847 5.64 -10.64 -18.29
C SER A 847 6.95 -11.21 -17.73
N GLY A 848 7.58 -10.46 -16.81
CA GLY A 848 8.80 -10.92 -16.14
C GLY A 848 8.55 -12.17 -15.29
N HIS A 849 7.42 -12.23 -14.58
CA HIS A 849 7.05 -13.38 -13.76
C HIS A 849 6.97 -14.66 -14.59
N SER A 850 6.36 -14.58 -15.78
CA SER A 850 6.24 -15.72 -16.70
C SER A 850 7.62 -16.17 -17.21
N THR A 851 8.50 -15.23 -17.55
CA THR A 851 9.85 -15.54 -18.04
C THR A 851 10.76 -16.13 -16.96
N PHE A 852 10.82 -15.52 -15.76
CA PHE A 852 11.58 -16.07 -14.64
C PHE A 852 11.10 -17.48 -14.27
N SER A 853 9.78 -17.64 -14.14
CA SER A 853 9.19 -18.87 -13.64
C SER A 853 9.36 -20.02 -14.59
N ARG A 854 9.16 -19.78 -15.90
CA ARG A 854 9.38 -20.84 -16.87
C ARG A 854 10.86 -21.24 -16.98
N ALA A 855 11.78 -20.26 -16.94
CA ALA A 855 13.21 -20.56 -16.96
C ALA A 855 13.65 -21.39 -15.75
N ALA A 856 13.16 -21.05 -14.56
CA ALA A 856 13.43 -21.81 -13.34
C ALA A 856 12.82 -23.22 -13.36
N ALA A 857 11.60 -23.38 -13.86
CA ALA A 857 10.94 -24.68 -13.99
C ALA A 857 11.70 -25.62 -14.94
N GLU A 858 12.20 -25.13 -16.09
CA GLU A 858 13.05 -25.93 -16.99
C GLU A 858 14.32 -26.41 -16.29
N VAL A 859 14.99 -25.52 -15.54
CA VAL A 859 16.18 -25.90 -14.76
C VAL A 859 15.84 -26.96 -13.73
N LEU A 860 14.79 -26.75 -12.91
CA LEU A 860 14.40 -27.71 -11.87
C LEU A 860 14.03 -29.06 -12.45
N ALA A 861 13.26 -29.10 -13.53
CA ALA A 861 12.90 -30.34 -14.20
C ALA A 861 14.16 -31.10 -14.65
N ARG A 862 15.12 -30.38 -15.23
CA ARG A 862 16.35 -30.97 -15.76
C ARG A 862 17.30 -31.44 -14.67
N ILE A 863 17.56 -30.65 -13.62
CA ILE A 863 18.54 -31.01 -12.58
C ILE A 863 18.01 -32.12 -11.65
N THR A 864 16.70 -32.20 -11.46
CA THR A 864 16.07 -33.26 -10.65
C THR A 864 15.79 -34.54 -11.45
N GLY A 865 15.82 -34.46 -12.80
CA GLY A 865 15.51 -35.59 -13.68
C GLY A 865 14.00 -35.88 -13.80
N SER A 866 13.14 -35.00 -13.31
CA SER A 866 11.69 -35.17 -13.33
C SER A 866 11.00 -33.82 -13.44
N GLU A 867 9.94 -33.73 -14.25
CA GLU A 867 9.10 -32.53 -14.26
C GLU A 867 8.25 -32.37 -12.99
N PHE A 868 8.12 -33.43 -12.20
CA PHE A 868 7.26 -33.48 -11.02
C PHE A 868 7.97 -33.00 -9.76
N PHE A 869 7.22 -32.33 -8.89
CA PHE A 869 7.68 -32.08 -7.52
C PHE A 869 7.97 -33.41 -6.80
N PRO A 870 8.89 -33.45 -5.82
CA PRO A 870 9.11 -34.64 -5.00
C PRO A 870 7.79 -35.17 -4.41
N GLY A 871 7.55 -36.48 -4.52
CA GLY A 871 6.26 -37.09 -4.13
C GLY A 871 5.10 -36.84 -5.11
N GLY A 872 5.34 -36.13 -6.22
CA GLY A 872 4.36 -35.79 -7.25
C GLY A 872 3.44 -34.62 -6.89
N LEU A 873 3.75 -33.83 -5.85
CA LEU A 873 2.89 -32.74 -5.40
C LEU A 873 3.69 -31.63 -4.70
N GLY A 874 3.65 -30.43 -5.26
CA GLY A 874 3.95 -29.18 -4.56
C GLY A 874 2.67 -28.58 -3.98
N GLU A 875 2.75 -28.00 -2.78
CA GLU A 875 1.59 -27.37 -2.12
C GLU A 875 2.00 -26.09 -1.37
N PHE A 876 1.17 -25.07 -1.51
CA PHE A 876 1.14 -23.90 -0.63
C PHE A 876 -0.25 -23.73 -0.01
N VAL A 877 -0.33 -23.34 1.26
CA VAL A 877 -1.60 -23.16 1.98
C VAL A 877 -1.78 -21.72 2.44
N ALA A 878 -2.72 -21.00 1.82
CA ALA A 878 -3.25 -19.74 2.31
C ALA A 878 -4.33 -20.01 3.37
N ARG A 879 -4.05 -19.61 4.61
CA ARG A 879 -4.97 -19.80 5.72
C ARG A 879 -6.12 -18.80 5.68
N GLU A 880 -7.29 -19.26 6.10
CA GLU A 880 -8.52 -18.47 6.17
C GLU A 880 -8.30 -17.19 6.98
N ASN A 881 -8.68 -16.03 6.41
CA ASN A 881 -8.60 -14.71 7.05
C ASN A 881 -7.20 -14.28 7.57
N GLU A 882 -6.14 -15.00 7.21
CA GLU A 882 -4.78 -14.79 7.72
C GLU A 882 -3.77 -14.44 6.62
N TYR A 883 -4.09 -14.70 5.35
CA TYR A 883 -3.10 -14.62 4.27
C TYR A 883 -3.17 -13.34 3.43
N LEU A 884 -4.37 -12.92 3.03
CA LEU A 884 -4.52 -11.78 2.12
C LEU A 884 -4.17 -10.47 2.83
N THR A 885 -3.48 -9.60 2.11
CA THR A 885 -2.99 -8.31 2.63
C THR A 885 -3.69 -7.13 1.99
N PHE A 886 -4.34 -7.33 0.84
CA PHE A 886 -5.06 -6.27 0.14
C PHE A 886 -6.46 -6.06 0.72
N GLU A 887 -7.02 -7.12 1.33
CA GLU A 887 -8.31 -7.15 2.00
C GLU A 887 -8.41 -8.42 2.84
N ARG A 888 -9.45 -8.54 3.69
CA ARG A 888 -9.65 -9.70 4.56
C ARG A 888 -9.89 -10.95 3.73
N GLY A 889 -9.14 -12.01 3.98
CA GLY A 889 -9.41 -13.32 3.42
C GLY A 889 -8.16 -14.20 3.32
N PRO A 890 -8.24 -15.32 2.56
CA PRO A 890 -9.42 -15.83 1.86
C PRO A 890 -10.57 -16.23 2.82
N THR A 891 -11.78 -16.41 2.30
CA THR A 891 -12.98 -16.75 3.12
C THR A 891 -12.98 -18.19 3.64
N ALA A 892 -12.21 -19.07 2.99
CA ALA A 892 -11.83 -20.39 3.48
C ALA A 892 -10.35 -20.64 3.14
N ALA A 893 -9.72 -21.64 3.78
CA ALA A 893 -8.35 -22.00 3.44
C ALA A 893 -8.25 -22.43 1.96
N VAL A 894 -7.32 -21.82 1.22
CA VAL A 894 -7.02 -22.16 -0.17
C VAL A 894 -5.66 -22.83 -0.22
N ARG A 895 -5.59 -23.98 -0.89
CA ARG A 895 -4.33 -24.66 -1.20
C ARG A 895 -4.05 -24.49 -2.69
N LEU A 896 -2.89 -23.94 -3.01
CA LEU A 896 -2.36 -23.96 -4.37
C LEU A 896 -1.56 -25.25 -4.51
N GLN A 897 -1.91 -26.09 -5.47
CA GLN A 897 -1.28 -27.38 -5.69
C GLN A 897 -0.76 -27.51 -7.11
N TRP A 898 0.40 -28.13 -7.26
CA TRP A 898 1.08 -28.31 -8.54
C TRP A 898 1.63 -29.73 -8.64
N ALA A 899 1.35 -30.43 -9.74
CA ALA A 899 2.00 -31.71 -10.01
C ALA A 899 3.44 -31.47 -10.47
N THR A 900 3.61 -30.53 -11.41
CA THR A 900 4.88 -30.23 -12.07
C THR A 900 5.38 -28.82 -11.76
N TYR A 901 6.69 -28.60 -11.92
CA TYR A 901 7.27 -27.25 -11.88
C TYR A 901 6.66 -26.33 -12.94
N PHE A 902 6.22 -26.90 -14.07
CA PHE A 902 5.55 -26.16 -15.15
C PHE A 902 4.15 -25.68 -14.74
N ASP A 903 3.40 -26.47 -13.96
CA ASP A 903 2.09 -26.03 -13.43
C ASP A 903 2.25 -24.82 -12.51
N ALA A 904 3.29 -24.82 -11.66
CA ALA A 904 3.61 -23.68 -10.81
C ALA A 904 4.03 -22.46 -11.64
N ALA A 905 4.88 -22.65 -12.66
CA ALA A 905 5.31 -21.57 -13.53
C ALA A 905 4.18 -20.96 -14.38
N ASP A 906 3.27 -21.80 -14.86
CA ASP A 906 2.08 -21.35 -15.60
C ASP A 906 1.17 -20.53 -14.68
N GLN A 907 0.92 -21.00 -13.46
CA GLN A 907 0.14 -20.25 -12.47
C GLN A 907 0.78 -18.91 -12.10
N ALA A 908 2.11 -18.81 -12.05
CA ALA A 908 2.81 -17.54 -11.85
C ALA A 908 2.50 -16.53 -12.98
N GLY A 909 2.38 -16.99 -14.22
CA GLY A 909 1.93 -16.20 -15.36
C GLY A 909 0.46 -15.80 -15.30
N GLN A 910 -0.42 -16.77 -15.08
CA GLN A 910 -1.88 -16.59 -14.96
C GLN A 910 -2.23 -15.60 -13.86
N SER A 911 -1.55 -15.66 -12.71
CA SER A 911 -1.76 -14.76 -11.58
C SER A 911 -1.70 -13.29 -11.97
N ARG A 912 -0.92 -12.93 -13.00
CA ARG A 912 -0.75 -11.54 -13.43
C ARG A 912 -1.95 -10.99 -14.19
N ILE A 913 -2.77 -11.87 -14.77
CA ILE A 913 -4.03 -11.54 -15.44
C ILE A 913 -5.13 -11.38 -14.38
N TRP A 914 -5.20 -12.29 -13.39
CA TRP A 914 -6.10 -12.13 -12.22
C TRP A 914 -5.77 -10.90 -11.39
N GLY A 915 -4.48 -10.58 -11.25
CA GLY A 915 -4.03 -9.35 -10.62
C GLY A 915 -4.22 -8.11 -11.50
N GLY A 916 -4.77 -8.22 -12.73
CA GLY A 916 -5.12 -7.10 -13.59
C GLY A 916 -3.95 -6.33 -14.22
N ILE A 917 -2.71 -6.84 -14.18
CA ILE A 917 -1.52 -6.05 -14.58
C ILE A 917 -0.84 -6.50 -15.87
N HIS A 918 -1.23 -7.63 -16.46
CA HIS A 918 -0.69 -8.16 -17.71
C HIS A 918 -1.81 -8.66 -18.63
N LEU A 919 -1.51 -8.68 -19.92
CA LEU A 919 -2.35 -9.30 -20.94
C LEU A 919 -1.90 -10.73 -21.20
N GLN A 920 -2.81 -11.57 -21.70
CA GLN A 920 -2.48 -12.94 -22.12
C GLN A 920 -1.21 -13.04 -23.01
N PRO A 921 -1.02 -12.22 -24.07
CA PRO A 921 0.21 -12.28 -24.86
C PRO A 921 1.48 -11.93 -24.08
N ASP A 922 1.41 -11.07 -23.05
CA ASP A 922 2.56 -10.76 -22.19
C ASP A 922 3.03 -12.03 -21.47
N ASP A 923 2.08 -12.83 -20.98
CA ASP A 923 2.33 -14.08 -20.28
C ASP A 923 2.80 -15.17 -21.24
N PHE A 924 2.03 -15.47 -22.28
CA PHE A 924 2.32 -16.60 -23.18
C PHE A 924 3.66 -16.46 -23.89
N VAL A 925 4.00 -15.25 -24.37
CA VAL A 925 5.34 -14.99 -24.92
C VAL A 925 6.38 -15.07 -23.82
N GLY A 926 6.11 -14.52 -22.63
CA GLY A 926 7.01 -14.59 -21.48
C GLY A 926 7.40 -16.02 -21.11
N ARG A 927 6.45 -16.96 -21.11
CA ARG A 927 6.71 -18.40 -20.87
C ARG A 927 7.60 -18.99 -21.96
N ARG A 928 7.33 -18.72 -23.25
CA ARG A 928 8.19 -19.20 -24.36
C ARG A 928 9.62 -18.69 -24.26
N VAL A 929 9.81 -17.41 -23.98
CA VAL A 929 11.14 -16.83 -23.75
C VAL A 929 11.82 -17.52 -22.55
N GLY A 930 11.09 -17.73 -21.45
CA GLY A 930 11.63 -18.41 -20.28
C GLY A 930 12.05 -19.85 -20.55
N HIS A 931 11.29 -20.58 -21.38
CA HIS A 931 11.62 -21.94 -21.80
C HIS A 931 13.01 -22.01 -22.47
N ASP A 932 13.22 -21.18 -23.51
CA ASP A 932 14.49 -21.17 -24.25
C ASP A 932 15.67 -20.74 -23.37
N VAL A 933 15.46 -19.73 -22.51
CA VAL A 933 16.46 -19.25 -21.55
C VAL A 933 16.85 -20.34 -20.56
N GLY A 934 15.87 -21.03 -19.96
CA GLY A 934 16.10 -22.06 -18.96
C GLY A 934 16.92 -23.23 -19.51
N LEU A 935 16.58 -23.70 -20.71
CA LEU A 935 17.31 -24.76 -21.39
C LEU A 935 18.76 -24.36 -21.73
N ALA A 936 18.98 -23.13 -22.22
CA ALA A 936 20.31 -22.62 -22.51
C ALA A 936 21.19 -22.54 -21.26
N ALA A 937 20.64 -21.96 -20.18
CA ALA A 937 21.35 -21.83 -18.91
C ALA A 937 21.70 -23.17 -18.28
N ALA A 938 20.77 -24.13 -18.25
CA ALA A 938 21.05 -25.46 -17.73
C ALA A 938 22.14 -26.17 -18.55
N THR A 939 22.14 -26.01 -19.88
CA THR A 939 23.14 -26.61 -20.77
C THR A 939 24.53 -26.04 -20.50
N LEU A 940 24.63 -24.72 -20.34
CA LEU A 940 25.92 -24.10 -20.04
C LEU A 940 26.42 -24.48 -18.64
N ALA A 941 25.54 -24.51 -17.63
CA ALA A 941 25.90 -24.92 -16.28
C ALA A 941 26.46 -26.34 -16.25
N GLU A 942 25.87 -27.29 -16.99
CA GLU A 942 26.40 -28.65 -17.12
C GLU A 942 27.83 -28.68 -17.65
N ARG A 943 28.16 -27.84 -18.63
CA ARG A 943 29.52 -27.78 -19.17
C ARG A 943 30.54 -27.36 -18.13
N TYR A 944 30.19 -26.40 -17.26
CA TYR A 944 31.05 -26.01 -16.14
C TYR A 944 31.18 -27.14 -15.13
N ILE A 945 30.07 -27.82 -14.82
CA ILE A 945 30.04 -28.93 -13.87
C ILE A 945 30.90 -30.12 -14.34
N SER A 946 30.90 -30.40 -15.65
CA SER A 946 31.67 -31.51 -16.23
C SER A 946 33.12 -31.17 -16.59
N GLY A 947 33.56 -29.90 -16.45
CA GLY A 947 34.91 -29.49 -16.85
C GLY A 947 35.11 -29.39 -18.36
N SER A 948 34.08 -28.97 -19.09
CA SER A 948 34.09 -28.85 -20.56
C SER A 948 33.64 -27.47 -21.06
N ALA A 949 33.54 -26.51 -20.13
CA ALA A 949 33.18 -25.14 -20.46
C ALA A 949 34.38 -24.40 -21.05
N LEU A 950 35.57 -24.71 -20.54
CA LEU A 950 36.84 -24.13 -20.96
C LEU A 950 37.60 -25.09 -21.90
N PRO A 951 38.39 -24.55 -22.85
CA PRO A 951 39.13 -25.33 -23.84
C PRO A 951 40.38 -26.02 -23.30
#